data_AF-A0AAU6V637-F1
#
_entry.id   AF-A0AAU6V637-F1
#
_cell.length_a   1.000
_cell.length_b   1.000
_cell.length_c   1.000
_cell.angle_alpha   90.00
_cell.angle_beta   90.00
_cell.angle_gamma   90.00
#
_symmetry.space_group_name_H-M   'P 1'
#
loop_
_entity.id
_entity.type
_entity.pdbx_description
1 polymer ?
#
loop_
_entity_poly.entity_id
_entity_poly.type
_entity_poly.pdbx_seq_one_letter_code
_entity_poly.pdbx_strand_id
1 'polypeptide(L)'
;MDTALRHKIWEVYVKEKRHPIIASKITQPSSDGVQLHDEALLKRTIAEHTHGNETYITCSQCGCGLFYRSGNNAQRRAAHLYHNTKFAKDLSLTENCPFYHHTPNTLFSEIYNGEGEWHLTTKEDLTVILENDPFVIPGTVKTEKYIFSDDPDTNTRRRPDIQFTDVNGQKWVIELTRWWMSPIVVLQREQFFQEKGTNLLWVFSADCALHNRSTYDLIMYGSNISKVDCADASRPQCNAFVASDRAMKMSREEGCLIIDVEYPEYKFIEANQEIGADFHFKLVALRELKTAPKHRLPYAVDTSESLSCAKLELYKHNRLRLAIKIANIRKNNQRHLALIELAENTMPPANLLSALETIPKSYRFHQLLSKQSLNAKRHLDTLHMHNVRKARYELITLLRKETSLITTRRNYRDTERLRHAEIASHETPIFENYKFEMTIARYRQVIKIQLAKIKSRKERALQLSKLKRVIQDLPAKVRNGAYSHQIALNSLNGIKTNSPIAISSPLLLCAIERAAGKIENTVQMKEKALLRAQTAQRERELAVRQKMEERALRTYNEANGFIEQLNTIGLKEVPISNSCDQIKYKRLINDCNTHKLLELKYSLEQAYSEAYTKMRDAHLAIAYPLTYRGWNPATDYSTELTQLFQTQNVRYHSKSLADLKNAIIQEWCGQLLSDFINGVLNELYQLRQSLQGMPQIDQVIQIQKNGGTYARRLARCLRIIINNRGAYIAQEDKERATWLRKLVLQKSLANW
;
A
#
# COMPACT_ATOMS: atom_id res chain seq x y z
N MET A 1 14.18 -8.61 -26.95
CA MET A 1 14.65 -7.30 -26.45
C MET A 1 15.92 -6.93 -27.19
N ASP A 2 16.30 -5.65 -27.20
CA ASP A 2 17.72 -5.33 -27.30
C ASP A 2 18.44 -5.94 -26.09
N THR A 3 19.57 -6.60 -26.32
CA THR A 3 20.42 -7.19 -25.29
C THR A 3 20.88 -6.14 -24.28
N ALA A 4 21.13 -4.89 -24.72
CA ALA A 4 21.54 -3.79 -23.84
C ALA A 4 20.47 -3.46 -22.77
N LEU A 5 19.18 -3.51 -23.11
CA LEU A 5 18.08 -3.29 -22.16
C LEU A 5 17.96 -4.41 -21.11
N ARG A 6 18.31 -5.66 -21.45
CA ARG A 6 18.40 -6.73 -20.44
C ARG A 6 19.56 -6.49 -19.48
N HIS A 7 20.69 -5.96 -19.96
CA HIS A 7 21.90 -5.80 -19.17
C HIS A 7 21.80 -4.68 -18.12
N LYS A 8 21.02 -3.62 -18.39
CA LYS A 8 20.71 -2.51 -17.46
C LYS A 8 20.03 -2.93 -16.15
N ILE A 9 19.45 -4.12 -16.10
CA ILE A 9 18.62 -4.63 -15.00
C ILE A 9 18.94 -6.08 -14.62
N TRP A 10 20.11 -6.58 -15.06
CA TRP A 10 20.57 -7.94 -14.77
C TRP A 10 21.71 -7.88 -13.76
N GLU A 11 21.44 -8.28 -12.52
CA GLU A 11 22.50 -8.45 -11.52
C GLU A 11 23.31 -9.74 -11.76
N VAL A 12 24.62 -9.64 -11.56
CA VAL A 12 25.55 -10.77 -11.61
C VAL A 12 26.54 -10.69 -10.45
N TYR A 13 26.96 -11.84 -9.94
CA TYR A 13 28.04 -11.92 -8.96
C TYR A 13 29.37 -12.10 -9.68
N VAL A 14 30.36 -11.28 -9.35
CA VAL A 14 31.75 -11.38 -9.82
C VAL A 14 32.63 -11.80 -8.66
N LYS A 15 33.51 -12.79 -8.84
CA LYS A 15 34.27 -13.45 -7.75
C LYS A 15 35.08 -12.50 -6.86
N GLU A 16 35.57 -11.40 -7.41
CA GLU A 16 36.35 -10.36 -6.70
C GLU A 16 35.49 -9.32 -5.96
N LYS A 17 34.16 -9.38 -6.08
CA LYS A 17 33.23 -8.35 -5.61
C LYS A 17 32.29 -8.89 -4.53
N ARG A 18 32.05 -8.09 -3.49
CA ARG A 18 31.29 -8.47 -2.29
C ARG A 18 29.77 -8.32 -2.44
N HIS A 19 29.33 -7.66 -3.50
CA HIS A 19 27.94 -7.34 -3.81
C HIS A 19 27.63 -7.70 -5.29
N PRO A 20 26.34 -7.83 -5.67
CA PRO A 20 25.98 -7.95 -7.08
C PRO A 20 26.36 -6.68 -7.86
N ILE A 21 26.65 -6.83 -9.15
CA ILE A 21 26.90 -5.73 -10.10
C ILE A 21 25.96 -5.87 -11.29
N ILE A 22 25.50 -4.75 -11.84
CA ILE A 22 24.65 -4.72 -13.03
C ILE A 22 25.49 -5.08 -14.26
N ALA A 23 25.03 -6.07 -15.02
CA ALA A 23 25.73 -6.60 -16.19
C ALA A 23 26.10 -5.52 -17.22
N SER A 24 25.32 -4.44 -17.35
CA SER A 24 25.67 -3.33 -18.24
C SER A 24 26.98 -2.63 -17.86
N LYS A 25 27.37 -2.55 -16.58
CA LYS A 25 28.67 -1.98 -16.20
C LYS A 25 29.86 -2.87 -16.60
N ILE A 26 29.60 -4.15 -16.90
CA ILE A 26 30.60 -5.11 -17.40
C ILE A 26 30.63 -5.11 -18.95
N THR A 27 29.57 -4.61 -19.60
CA THR A 27 29.40 -4.71 -21.07
C THR A 27 29.21 -3.38 -21.80
N GLN A 28 29.25 -2.24 -21.10
CA GLN A 28 29.20 -0.90 -21.67
C GLN A 28 30.61 -0.28 -21.78
N PRO A 29 30.83 0.62 -22.75
CA PRO A 29 32.13 1.22 -22.97
C PRO A 29 32.48 2.29 -21.92
N SER A 30 33.69 2.22 -21.36
CA SER A 30 34.40 3.40 -20.86
C SER A 30 34.80 4.27 -22.05
N SER A 31 34.65 5.59 -21.93
CA SER A 31 34.80 6.53 -23.06
C SER A 31 36.23 6.67 -23.59
N ASP A 32 37.23 6.24 -22.83
CA ASP A 32 38.60 6.76 -22.93
C ASP A 32 39.57 5.78 -23.63
N GLY A 33 39.04 4.84 -24.43
CA GLY A 33 39.83 3.94 -25.28
C GLY A 33 40.53 2.76 -24.58
N VAL A 34 40.62 2.76 -23.25
CA VAL A 34 41.22 1.70 -22.41
C VAL A 34 40.58 0.32 -22.68
N GLN A 35 39.28 0.31 -23.02
CA GLN A 35 38.43 -0.86 -23.26
C GLN A 35 39.07 -2.07 -23.94
N LEU A 36 39.86 -1.89 -25.00
CA LEU A 36 40.35 -3.03 -25.79
C LEU A 36 41.34 -3.90 -24.99
N HIS A 37 41.99 -3.32 -23.98
CA HIS A 37 42.77 -4.05 -22.99
C HIS A 37 41.84 -4.74 -21.98
N ASP A 38 40.86 -4.00 -21.45
CA ASP A 38 39.93 -4.49 -20.42
C ASP A 38 39.04 -5.65 -20.91
N GLU A 39 38.53 -5.61 -22.14
CA GLU A 39 37.76 -6.72 -22.74
C GLU A 39 38.61 -7.98 -22.93
N ALA A 40 39.89 -7.81 -23.28
CA ALA A 40 40.83 -8.93 -23.44
C ALA A 40 41.20 -9.54 -22.08
N LEU A 41 41.44 -8.68 -21.08
CA LEU A 41 41.71 -9.08 -19.70
C LEU A 41 40.50 -9.78 -19.08
N LEU A 42 39.29 -9.23 -19.21
CA LEU A 42 38.05 -9.83 -18.69
C LEU A 42 37.80 -11.22 -19.28
N LYS A 43 37.93 -11.39 -20.60
CA LYS A 43 37.85 -12.72 -21.23
C LYS A 43 38.91 -13.67 -20.70
N ARG A 44 40.14 -13.19 -20.51
CA ARG A 44 41.25 -13.98 -19.98
C ARG A 44 40.97 -14.43 -18.56
N THR A 45 40.55 -13.55 -17.64
CA THR A 45 40.21 -13.90 -16.26
C THR A 45 39.03 -14.88 -16.17
N ILE A 46 38.01 -14.71 -17.03
CA ILE A 46 36.91 -15.69 -17.17
C ILE A 46 37.44 -17.04 -17.65
N ALA A 47 38.32 -17.06 -18.65
CA ALA A 47 38.89 -18.28 -19.20
C ALA A 47 39.82 -18.99 -18.21
N GLU A 48 40.68 -18.27 -17.49
CA GLU A 48 41.60 -18.84 -16.48
C GLU A 48 40.82 -19.54 -15.36
N HIS A 49 39.77 -18.90 -14.83
CA HIS A 49 38.85 -19.55 -13.88
C HIS A 49 38.11 -20.76 -14.49
N THR A 50 37.67 -20.65 -15.75
CA THR A 50 37.00 -21.74 -16.48
C THR A 50 37.90 -22.98 -16.60
N HIS A 51 39.22 -22.82 -16.79
CA HIS A 51 40.17 -23.93 -16.82
C HIS A 51 40.41 -24.52 -15.42
N GLY A 52 40.32 -23.70 -14.36
CA GLY A 52 40.30 -24.15 -12.96
C GLY A 52 38.99 -24.84 -12.53
N ASN A 53 38.04 -25.05 -13.45
CA ASN A 53 36.70 -25.58 -13.20
C ASN A 53 35.83 -24.69 -12.28
N GLU A 54 36.17 -23.40 -12.18
CA GLU A 54 35.46 -22.38 -11.41
C GLU A 54 34.74 -21.37 -12.33
N THR A 55 33.84 -20.56 -11.75
CA THR A 55 33.10 -19.52 -12.47
C THR A 55 33.46 -18.14 -11.94
N TYR A 56 34.03 -17.29 -12.79
CA TYR A 56 34.42 -15.92 -12.42
C TYR A 56 33.21 -14.97 -12.29
N ILE A 57 32.20 -15.17 -13.15
CA ILE A 57 30.93 -14.43 -13.13
C ILE A 57 29.78 -15.45 -13.08
N THR A 58 28.77 -15.21 -12.25
CA THR A 58 27.54 -16.03 -12.17
C THR A 58 26.27 -15.16 -12.18
N CYS A 59 25.19 -15.69 -12.74
CA CYS A 59 23.88 -15.03 -12.74
C CYS A 59 23.29 -14.97 -11.33
N SER A 60 22.83 -13.80 -10.86
CA SER A 60 22.24 -13.69 -9.52
C SER A 60 20.97 -14.56 -9.36
N GLN A 61 20.20 -14.72 -10.43
CA GLN A 61 18.88 -15.33 -10.43
C GLN A 61 18.88 -16.87 -10.52
N CYS A 62 19.93 -17.49 -11.07
CA CYS A 62 20.02 -18.97 -11.20
C CYS A 62 21.37 -19.57 -10.80
N GLY A 63 22.36 -18.76 -10.42
CA GLY A 63 23.69 -19.22 -10.00
C GLY A 63 24.56 -19.86 -11.10
N CYS A 64 24.08 -19.88 -12.35
CA CYS A 64 24.80 -20.42 -13.50
C CYS A 64 25.98 -19.53 -13.93
N GLY A 65 27.09 -20.14 -14.35
CA GLY A 65 28.27 -19.45 -14.86
C GLY A 65 28.00 -18.67 -16.14
N LEU A 66 28.55 -17.45 -16.23
CA LEU A 66 28.37 -16.55 -17.37
C LEU A 66 29.65 -16.41 -18.20
N PHE A 67 29.47 -16.32 -19.51
CA PHE A 67 30.52 -15.99 -20.48
C PHE A 67 30.30 -14.61 -21.09
N TYR A 68 31.40 -13.92 -21.36
CA TYR A 68 31.42 -12.61 -22.00
C TYR A 68 31.62 -12.74 -23.52
N ARG A 69 30.78 -12.05 -24.30
CA ARG A 69 30.90 -11.92 -25.75
C ARG A 69 31.07 -10.45 -26.11
N SER A 70 32.21 -10.11 -26.71
CA SER A 70 32.47 -8.76 -27.24
C SER A 70 31.41 -8.30 -28.22
N GLY A 71 31.30 -6.98 -28.35
CA GLY A 71 30.55 -6.37 -29.42
C GLY A 71 31.13 -6.68 -30.81
N ASN A 72 30.31 -6.46 -31.83
CA ASN A 72 30.73 -6.49 -33.23
C ASN A 72 30.05 -5.32 -33.95
N ASN A 73 30.82 -4.26 -34.21
CA ASN A 73 30.34 -3.03 -34.83
C ASN A 73 29.79 -3.26 -36.24
N ALA A 74 30.41 -4.14 -37.04
CA ALA A 74 29.95 -4.50 -38.38
C ALA A 74 28.60 -5.24 -38.36
N GLN A 75 28.24 -5.89 -37.24
CA GLN A 75 26.93 -6.54 -37.04
C GLN A 75 25.99 -5.72 -36.14
N ARG A 76 26.36 -4.49 -35.73
CA ARG A 76 25.66 -3.67 -34.72
C ARG A 76 25.28 -4.44 -33.44
N ARG A 77 26.13 -5.40 -33.02
CA ARG A 77 25.91 -6.19 -31.81
C ARG A 77 26.68 -5.58 -30.66
N ALA A 78 25.98 -5.18 -29.59
CA ALA A 78 26.62 -4.78 -28.33
C ALA A 78 27.31 -5.97 -27.66
N ALA A 79 28.32 -5.68 -26.83
CA ALA A 79 28.89 -6.67 -25.93
C ALA A 79 27.83 -7.17 -24.95
N HIS A 80 27.92 -8.44 -24.54
CA HIS A 80 26.94 -9.05 -23.64
C HIS A 80 27.47 -10.26 -22.89
N LEU A 81 26.95 -10.46 -21.69
CA LEU A 81 27.01 -11.71 -20.97
C LEU A 81 25.94 -12.69 -21.50
N TYR A 82 26.24 -13.99 -21.41
CA TYR A 82 25.26 -15.06 -21.65
C TYR A 82 25.58 -16.26 -20.76
N HIS A 83 24.58 -17.10 -20.51
CA HIS A 83 24.72 -18.26 -19.64
C HIS A 83 25.45 -19.40 -20.35
N ASN A 84 26.43 -20.01 -19.69
CA ASN A 84 27.07 -21.23 -20.15
C ASN A 84 26.44 -22.43 -19.42
N THR A 85 25.60 -23.19 -20.13
CA THR A 85 24.90 -24.37 -19.58
C THR A 85 25.84 -25.48 -19.09
N LYS A 86 27.13 -25.48 -19.45
CA LYS A 86 28.14 -26.37 -18.84
C LYS A 86 28.39 -26.08 -17.36
N PHE A 87 28.08 -24.87 -16.90
CA PHE A 87 28.16 -24.45 -15.49
C PHE A 87 26.77 -24.19 -14.88
N ALA A 88 25.72 -24.83 -15.44
CA ALA A 88 24.42 -24.90 -14.82
C ALA A 88 24.44 -25.97 -13.72
N LYS A 89 24.24 -25.57 -12.45
CA LYS A 89 23.99 -26.53 -11.35
C LYS A 89 22.67 -27.28 -11.53
N ASP A 90 21.73 -26.63 -12.21
CA ASP A 90 20.45 -27.17 -12.66
C ASP A 90 20.15 -26.55 -14.04
N LEU A 91 20.02 -27.38 -15.08
CA LEU A 91 19.69 -26.90 -16.42
C LEU A 91 18.27 -26.31 -16.48
N SER A 92 17.30 -26.88 -15.77
CA SER A 92 15.92 -26.41 -15.79
C SER A 92 15.78 -25.01 -15.17
N LEU A 93 16.47 -24.73 -14.07
CA LEU A 93 16.54 -23.38 -13.48
C LEU A 93 17.33 -22.39 -14.36
N THR A 94 18.30 -22.88 -15.13
CA THR A 94 19.09 -22.07 -16.07
C THR A 94 18.29 -21.71 -17.31
N GLU A 95 17.58 -22.66 -17.91
CA GLU A 95 16.79 -22.47 -19.13
C GLU A 95 15.49 -21.70 -18.86
N ASN A 96 14.89 -21.87 -17.69
CA ASN A 96 13.79 -21.01 -17.23
C ASN A 96 14.25 -19.67 -16.66
N CYS A 97 15.57 -19.39 -16.59
CA CYS A 97 16.05 -18.12 -16.06
C CYS A 97 15.53 -16.95 -16.91
N PRO A 98 14.93 -15.89 -16.31
CA PRO A 98 14.42 -14.74 -17.03
C PRO A 98 15.47 -14.06 -17.94
N PHE A 99 16.75 -14.09 -17.54
CA PHE A 99 17.87 -13.51 -18.30
C PHE A 99 18.49 -14.47 -19.34
N TYR A 100 18.06 -15.73 -19.42
CA TYR A 100 18.62 -16.70 -20.36
C TYR A 100 18.31 -16.34 -21.82
N HIS A 101 19.25 -16.67 -22.71
CA HIS A 101 19.30 -16.14 -24.07
C HIS A 101 18.18 -16.65 -24.99
N HIS A 102 17.63 -17.84 -24.72
CA HIS A 102 16.45 -18.36 -25.40
C HIS A 102 15.12 -18.02 -24.68
N THR A 103 15.16 -17.48 -23.45
CA THR A 103 13.95 -17.22 -22.67
C THR A 103 13.13 -16.08 -23.27
N PRO A 104 11.85 -16.32 -23.57
CA PRO A 104 10.57 -14.81 -23.92
C PRO A 104 10.68 -13.68 -22.90
N ASN A 105 10.47 -12.44 -23.35
CA ASN A 105 10.47 -11.24 -22.52
C ASN A 105 9.22 -11.18 -21.61
N THR A 106 9.15 -12.01 -20.57
CA THR A 106 8.25 -11.78 -19.42
C THR A 106 8.85 -10.79 -18.41
N LEU A 107 10.19 -10.66 -18.44
CA LEU A 107 11.02 -9.79 -17.60
C LEU A 107 10.42 -8.39 -17.37
N PHE A 108 10.03 -7.68 -18.43
CA PHE A 108 9.54 -6.29 -18.29
C PHE A 108 8.10 -6.18 -17.77
N SER A 109 7.24 -7.19 -17.98
CA SER A 109 5.90 -7.23 -17.36
C SER A 109 5.97 -7.54 -15.86
N GLU A 110 7.07 -8.12 -15.37
CA GLU A 110 7.32 -8.37 -13.95
C GLU A 110 8.10 -7.20 -13.31
N ILE A 111 9.03 -6.58 -14.05
CA ILE A 111 9.81 -5.41 -13.58
C ILE A 111 8.96 -4.13 -13.49
N TYR A 112 7.95 -3.98 -14.36
CA TYR A 112 6.87 -3.00 -14.17
C TYR A 112 5.97 -3.28 -12.93
N ASN A 113 6.30 -4.28 -12.10
CA ASN A 113 5.68 -4.52 -10.80
C ASN A 113 6.63 -4.32 -9.59
N GLY A 114 7.89 -3.85 -9.73
CA GLY A 114 8.57 -3.37 -8.51
C GLY A 114 10.01 -2.87 -8.44
N GLU A 115 10.89 -3.12 -9.41
CA GLU A 115 12.30 -2.71 -9.37
C GLU A 115 12.76 -2.14 -10.72
N GLY A 116 12.58 -0.84 -10.92
CA GLY A 116 12.99 -0.15 -12.15
C GLY A 116 14.51 0.07 -12.23
N GLU A 117 15.00 0.47 -13.41
CA GLU A 117 16.44 0.68 -13.67
C GLU A 117 17.11 1.59 -12.63
N TRP A 118 16.45 2.67 -12.20
CA TRP A 118 16.94 3.57 -11.14
C TRP A 118 17.19 2.87 -9.81
N HIS A 119 16.34 1.91 -9.40
CA HIS A 119 16.47 1.21 -8.12
C HIS A 119 17.76 0.39 -8.09
N LEU A 120 17.97 -0.42 -9.13
CA LEU A 120 19.16 -1.27 -9.23
C LEU A 120 20.44 -0.41 -9.37
N THR A 121 20.45 0.56 -10.28
CA THR A 121 21.64 1.41 -10.53
C THR A 121 22.02 2.23 -9.30
N THR A 122 21.05 2.82 -8.61
CA THR A 122 21.29 3.57 -7.36
C THR A 122 21.72 2.64 -6.23
N LYS A 123 21.15 1.43 -6.11
CA LYS A 123 21.56 0.43 -5.11
C LYS A 123 23.03 0.03 -5.28
N GLU A 124 23.47 -0.19 -6.52
CA GLU A 124 24.87 -0.53 -6.81
C GLU A 124 25.81 0.67 -6.59
N ASP A 125 25.46 1.86 -7.11
CA ASP A 125 26.28 3.07 -6.94
C ASP A 125 26.45 3.46 -5.47
N LEU A 126 25.37 3.46 -4.68
CA LEU A 126 25.44 3.71 -3.24
C LEU A 126 26.27 2.64 -2.52
N THR A 127 26.21 1.37 -2.93
CA THR A 127 27.04 0.31 -2.35
C THR A 127 28.52 0.58 -2.58
N VAL A 128 28.91 0.96 -3.80
CA VAL A 128 30.30 1.31 -4.14
C VAL A 128 30.76 2.58 -3.40
N ILE A 129 29.90 3.60 -3.28
CA ILE A 129 30.21 4.82 -2.50
C ILE A 129 30.41 4.45 -1.01
N LEU A 130 29.51 3.68 -0.41
CA LEU A 130 29.57 3.27 1.00
C LEU A 130 30.72 2.31 1.33
N GLU A 131 31.23 1.52 0.37
CA GLU A 131 32.45 0.73 0.60
C GLU A 131 33.74 1.59 0.65
N ASN A 132 33.69 2.84 0.14
CA ASN A 132 34.81 3.79 0.16
C ASN A 132 34.65 4.93 1.19
N ASP A 133 33.42 5.21 1.65
CA ASP A 133 33.13 6.32 2.58
C ASP A 133 33.88 6.19 3.92
N PRO A 134 34.73 7.16 4.31
CA PRO A 134 35.47 7.13 5.58
C PRO A 134 34.61 7.08 6.85
N PHE A 135 33.30 7.35 6.75
CA PHE A 135 32.36 7.23 7.87
C PHE A 135 31.83 5.79 8.07
N VAL A 136 32.05 4.88 7.11
CA VAL A 136 31.57 3.50 7.12
C VAL A 136 32.70 2.54 7.49
N ILE A 137 32.44 1.54 8.33
CA ILE A 137 33.45 0.53 8.64
C ILE A 137 33.63 -0.39 7.41
N PRO A 138 34.84 -0.53 6.84
CA PRO A 138 35.07 -1.30 5.62
C PRO A 138 34.60 -2.75 5.70
N GLY A 139 33.89 -3.22 4.66
CA GLY A 139 33.31 -4.57 4.63
C GLY A 139 32.11 -4.80 5.56
N THR A 140 31.61 -3.77 6.25
CA THR A 140 30.31 -3.89 6.95
C THR A 140 29.11 -3.78 6.02
N VAL A 141 29.26 -3.10 4.88
CA VAL A 141 28.25 -2.98 3.82
C VAL A 141 27.78 -4.36 3.34
N LYS A 142 26.47 -4.58 3.27
CA LYS A 142 25.82 -5.73 2.62
C LYS A 142 24.55 -5.27 1.89
N THR A 143 24.36 -5.74 0.67
CA THR A 143 23.11 -5.61 -0.08
C THR A 143 22.14 -6.73 0.28
N GLU A 144 20.84 -6.41 0.37
CA GLU A 144 19.73 -7.36 0.44
C GLU A 144 19.84 -8.53 1.45
N LYS A 145 20.49 -8.32 2.59
CA LYS A 145 20.57 -9.34 3.66
C LYS A 145 19.36 -9.28 4.58
N TYR A 146 18.84 -10.44 4.99
CA TYR A 146 17.72 -10.48 5.95
C TYR A 146 18.13 -10.02 7.35
N ILE A 147 17.31 -9.13 7.92
CA ILE A 147 17.23 -8.82 9.35
C ILE A 147 15.94 -9.46 9.85
N PHE A 148 16.04 -10.27 10.91
CA PHE A 148 14.93 -11.01 11.53
C PHE A 148 14.48 -10.30 12.82
N SER A 149 13.26 -10.54 13.31
CA SER A 149 12.81 -10.16 14.67
C SER A 149 13.75 -10.69 15.76
N ASP A 150 13.75 -10.06 16.94
CA ASP A 150 14.39 -10.63 18.15
C ASP A 150 13.35 -11.40 19.00
N ASP A 151 12.06 -11.19 18.71
CA ASP A 151 10.95 -11.96 19.26
C ASP A 151 10.81 -13.27 18.47
N PRO A 152 10.91 -14.45 19.12
CA PRO A 152 10.83 -15.75 18.45
C PRO A 152 9.43 -16.10 17.95
N ASP A 153 8.37 -15.52 18.51
CA ASP A 153 6.99 -15.82 18.13
C ASP A 153 6.56 -15.04 16.87
N THR A 154 7.18 -13.88 16.58
CA THR A 154 6.99 -13.16 15.31
C THR A 154 8.05 -13.52 14.27
N ASN A 155 7.66 -14.35 13.29
CA ASN A 155 8.41 -14.57 12.03
C ASN A 155 8.37 -13.33 11.10
N THR A 156 8.58 -12.13 11.66
CA THR A 156 8.76 -10.89 10.91
C THR A 156 10.23 -10.75 10.53
N ARG A 157 10.46 -10.54 9.24
CA ARG A 157 11.79 -10.26 8.68
C ARG A 157 11.70 -9.15 7.65
N ARG A 158 12.79 -8.42 7.49
CA ARG A 158 12.98 -7.38 6.48
C ARG A 158 14.27 -7.64 5.72
N ARG A 159 14.32 -7.17 4.49
CA ARG A 159 15.44 -7.33 3.55
C ARG A 159 15.70 -5.93 2.96
N PRO A 160 16.36 -5.02 3.71
CA PRO A 160 16.66 -3.68 3.22
C PRO A 160 17.55 -3.77 1.98
N ASP A 161 17.43 -2.79 1.09
CA ASP A 161 18.23 -2.76 -0.15
C ASP A 161 19.74 -2.72 0.19
N ILE A 162 20.16 -1.89 1.16
CA ILE A 162 21.55 -1.82 1.69
C ILE A 162 21.54 -1.74 3.23
N GLN A 163 22.52 -2.37 3.87
CA GLN A 163 22.81 -2.22 5.31
C GLN A 163 24.32 -2.06 5.57
N PHE A 164 24.72 -1.28 6.58
CA PHE A 164 26.12 -1.07 6.97
C PHE A 164 26.26 -0.69 8.46
N THR A 165 27.50 -0.47 8.92
CA THR A 165 27.80 0.06 10.26
C THR A 165 28.73 1.26 10.15
N ASP A 166 28.43 2.36 10.86
CA ASP A 166 29.29 3.54 10.88
C ASP A 166 30.49 3.38 11.84
N VAL A 167 31.47 4.27 11.74
CA VAL A 167 32.66 4.30 12.61
C VAL A 167 32.37 4.49 14.10
N ASN A 168 31.14 4.88 14.47
CA ASN A 168 30.67 4.97 15.86
C ASN A 168 29.98 3.69 16.33
N GLY A 169 29.94 2.64 15.50
CA GLY A 169 29.29 1.37 15.79
C GLY A 169 27.77 1.38 15.62
N GLN A 170 27.16 2.45 15.10
CA GLN A 170 25.72 2.45 14.83
C GLN A 170 25.41 1.64 13.57
N LYS A 171 24.31 0.88 13.61
CA LYS A 171 23.78 0.15 12.46
C LYS A 171 22.94 1.08 11.61
N TRP A 172 23.10 1.00 10.29
CA TRP A 172 22.34 1.78 9.31
C TRP A 172 21.74 0.87 8.24
N VAL A 173 20.57 1.26 7.74
CA VAL A 173 19.93 0.68 6.55
C VAL A 173 19.52 1.79 5.59
N ILE A 174 19.67 1.54 4.29
CA ILE A 174 19.10 2.37 3.23
C ILE A 174 18.00 1.56 2.54
N GLU A 175 16.84 2.19 2.39
CA GLU A 175 15.69 1.65 1.67
C GLU A 175 15.38 2.63 0.52
N LEU A 176 15.49 2.14 -0.72
CA LEU A 176 15.18 2.94 -1.91
C LEU A 176 13.67 2.91 -2.16
N THR A 177 13.06 4.08 -2.34
CA THR A 177 11.61 4.16 -2.49
C THR A 177 11.14 3.49 -3.78
N ARG A 178 10.08 2.69 -3.68
CA ARG A 178 9.47 1.99 -4.82
C ARG A 178 8.10 2.61 -5.10
N TRP A 179 7.74 2.77 -6.37
CA TRP A 179 6.54 3.52 -6.77
C TRP A 179 5.22 2.91 -6.26
N TRP A 180 5.17 1.60 -6.02
CA TRP A 180 4.03 0.89 -5.43
C TRP A 180 3.97 0.95 -3.90
N MET A 181 5.01 1.45 -3.23
CA MET A 181 5.09 1.44 -1.77
C MET A 181 4.05 2.39 -1.18
N SER A 182 3.27 1.93 -0.20
CA SER A 182 2.25 2.73 0.46
C SER A 182 2.72 3.30 1.81
N PRO A 183 2.12 4.41 2.29
CA PRO A 183 2.37 4.97 3.61
C PRO A 183 2.33 3.96 4.78
N ILE A 184 1.46 2.94 4.69
CA ILE A 184 1.35 1.88 5.70
C ILE A 184 2.60 0.99 5.71
N VAL A 185 3.12 0.62 4.53
CA VAL A 185 4.36 -0.19 4.40
C VAL A 185 5.58 0.58 4.87
N VAL A 186 5.62 1.90 4.65
CA VAL A 186 6.66 2.79 5.17
C VAL A 186 6.67 2.74 6.70
N LEU A 187 5.55 3.08 7.35
CA LEU A 187 5.45 3.10 8.82
C LEU A 187 5.78 1.73 9.46
N GLN A 188 5.36 0.62 8.84
CA GLN A 188 5.70 -0.75 9.28
C GLN A 188 7.19 -1.11 9.11
N ARG A 189 7.96 -0.37 8.29
CA ARG A 189 9.42 -0.49 8.20
C ARG A 189 10.10 0.47 9.17
N GLU A 190 9.60 1.71 9.33
CA GLU A 190 10.13 2.67 10.32
C GLU A 190 10.08 2.08 11.73
N GLN A 191 8.94 1.53 12.15
CA GLN A 191 8.78 0.87 13.45
C GLN A 191 9.75 -0.32 13.62
N PHE A 192 9.85 -1.21 12.63
CA PHE A 192 10.73 -2.38 12.71
C PHE A 192 12.21 -1.97 12.90
N PHE A 193 12.70 -1.00 12.13
CA PHE A 193 14.09 -0.56 12.26
C PHE A 193 14.34 0.26 13.54
N GLN A 194 13.33 1.00 14.02
CA GLN A 194 13.33 1.66 15.33
C GLN A 194 13.47 0.66 16.49
N GLU A 195 12.66 -0.40 16.49
CA GLU A 195 12.73 -1.51 17.46
C GLU A 195 14.10 -2.22 17.41
N LYS A 196 14.68 -2.37 16.21
CA LYS A 196 16.05 -2.87 16.01
C LYS A 196 17.17 -1.89 16.36
N GLY A 197 16.86 -0.70 16.88
CA GLY A 197 17.85 0.33 17.19
C GLY A 197 18.73 0.74 15.99
N THR A 198 18.23 0.56 14.77
CA THR A 198 18.98 0.64 13.52
C THR A 198 18.50 1.85 12.73
N ASN A 199 19.41 2.73 12.34
CA ASN A 199 19.08 3.99 11.68
C ASN A 199 18.59 3.76 10.24
N LEU A 200 17.40 4.25 9.90
CA LEU A 200 16.75 4.06 8.59
C LEU A 200 16.82 5.32 7.74
N LEU A 201 17.52 5.25 6.60
CA LEU A 201 17.55 6.30 5.59
C LEU A 201 16.64 5.93 4.41
N TRP A 202 15.56 6.69 4.22
CA TRP A 202 14.72 6.60 3.02
C TRP A 202 15.31 7.42 1.89
N VAL A 203 15.64 6.78 0.77
CA VAL A 203 16.24 7.45 -0.39
C VAL A 203 15.31 7.40 -1.60
N PHE A 204 15.02 8.58 -2.14
CA PHE A 204 14.08 8.84 -3.21
C PHE A 204 14.76 8.99 -4.57
N SER A 205 14.04 8.63 -5.64
CA SER A 205 14.37 9.06 -7.00
C SER A 205 13.98 10.53 -7.21
N ALA A 206 14.69 11.23 -8.10
CA ALA A 206 14.47 12.65 -8.35
C ALA A 206 13.06 13.00 -8.89
N ASP A 207 12.34 12.01 -9.42
CA ASP A 207 10.97 12.08 -9.94
C ASP A 207 9.91 11.51 -8.98
N CYS A 208 10.28 11.04 -7.78
CA CYS A 208 9.37 10.28 -6.92
C CYS A 208 8.18 11.13 -6.40
N ALA A 209 8.33 12.45 -6.29
CA ALA A 209 7.22 13.35 -5.97
C ALA A 209 6.10 13.33 -7.03
N LEU A 210 6.40 12.94 -8.27
CA LEU A 210 5.43 12.72 -9.35
C LEU A 210 4.81 11.32 -9.27
N HIS A 211 5.63 10.29 -9.04
CA HIS A 211 5.22 8.89 -9.19
C HIS A 211 4.74 8.19 -7.91
N ASN A 212 5.17 8.61 -6.72
CA ASN A 212 4.67 8.13 -5.42
C ASN A 212 4.48 9.29 -4.44
N ARG A 213 3.68 10.27 -4.87
CA ARG A 213 3.32 11.44 -4.08
C ARG A 213 2.84 11.10 -2.67
N SER A 214 2.05 10.04 -2.48
CA SER A 214 1.53 9.65 -1.16
C SER A 214 2.63 9.30 -0.15
N THR A 215 3.72 8.66 -0.60
CA THR A 215 4.86 8.33 0.26
C THR A 215 5.77 9.53 0.45
N TYR A 216 6.01 10.32 -0.60
CA TYR A 216 6.74 11.58 -0.52
C TYR A 216 6.06 12.56 0.48
N ASP A 217 4.74 12.76 0.36
CA ASP A 217 3.96 13.61 1.25
C ASP A 217 3.99 13.08 2.72
N LEU A 218 4.02 11.75 2.94
CA LEU A 218 4.21 11.20 4.30
C LEU A 218 5.57 11.61 4.90
N ILE A 219 6.66 11.56 4.12
CA ILE A 219 8.00 11.92 4.60
C ILE A 219 8.13 13.43 4.82
N MET A 220 7.54 14.25 3.94
CA MET A 220 7.68 15.72 3.93
C MET A 220 6.67 16.48 4.80
N TYR A 221 5.55 15.86 5.19
CA TYR A 221 4.53 16.49 6.03
C TYR A 221 4.19 15.68 7.31
N GLY A 222 4.54 14.40 7.36
CA GLY A 222 4.15 13.48 8.42
C GLY A 222 2.62 13.40 8.63
N SER A 223 2.20 13.02 9.84
CA SER A 223 0.81 13.16 10.29
C SER A 223 0.41 14.61 10.64
N ASN A 224 1.31 15.59 10.48
CA ASN A 224 1.10 16.95 11.00
C ASN A 224 0.26 17.86 10.10
N ILE A 225 0.26 17.63 8.78
CA ILE A 225 -0.32 18.54 7.77
C ILE A 225 -1.20 17.80 6.73
N SER A 226 -1.00 16.50 6.51
CA SER A 226 -1.77 15.74 5.53
C SER A 226 -3.20 15.42 6.02
N LYS A 227 -4.18 15.39 5.11
CA LYS A 227 -5.59 15.01 5.39
C LYS A 227 -5.77 13.47 5.47
N VAL A 228 -4.75 12.75 5.94
CA VAL A 228 -4.74 11.29 6.05
C VAL A 228 -5.01 10.91 7.50
N ASP A 229 -6.00 10.05 7.75
CA ASP A 229 -6.39 9.59 9.10
C ASP A 229 -5.36 8.60 9.71
N CYS A 230 -4.10 9.01 9.82
CA CYS A 230 -3.00 8.30 10.48
C CYS A 230 -2.52 9.10 11.70
N ALA A 231 -3.37 9.16 12.72
CA ALA A 231 -3.22 10.05 13.88
C ALA A 231 -1.91 9.86 14.69
N ASP A 232 -1.28 8.69 14.63
CA ASP A 232 -0.18 8.30 15.53
C ASP A 232 1.24 8.45 14.92
N ALA A 233 1.36 8.79 13.62
CA ALA A 233 2.63 8.80 12.88
C ALA A 233 3.52 10.04 13.12
N SER A 234 3.90 10.30 14.37
CA SER A 234 4.74 11.45 14.76
C SER A 234 6.22 11.32 14.35
N ARG A 235 6.52 11.50 13.06
CA ARG A 235 7.90 11.63 12.57
C ARG A 235 8.55 12.89 13.20
N PRO A 236 9.80 12.84 13.70
CA PRO A 236 10.38 13.94 14.47
C PRO A 236 10.78 15.14 13.62
N GLN A 237 11.14 14.90 12.36
CA GLN A 237 11.63 15.89 11.40
C GLN A 237 11.18 15.48 9.99
N CYS A 238 10.94 16.47 9.12
CA CYS A 238 10.47 16.26 7.76
C CYS A 238 11.62 16.55 6.79
N ASN A 239 12.34 15.51 6.37
CA ASN A 239 13.47 15.59 5.43
C ASN A 239 13.29 14.42 4.45
N ALA A 240 13.28 14.68 3.14
CA ALA A 240 13.38 13.65 2.10
C ALA A 240 14.78 13.66 1.50
N PHE A 241 15.40 12.49 1.42
CA PHE A 241 16.75 12.34 0.89
C PHE A 241 16.65 11.84 -0.56
N VAL A 242 17.26 12.55 -1.51
CA VAL A 242 17.11 12.31 -2.95
C VAL A 242 18.46 11.97 -3.56
N ALA A 243 18.54 10.82 -4.23
CA ALA A 243 19.71 10.44 -5.02
C ALA A 243 19.64 11.13 -6.40
N SER A 244 19.96 12.43 -6.42
CA SER A 244 20.04 13.22 -7.67
C SER A 244 21.34 12.92 -8.43
N ASP A 245 21.35 13.15 -9.75
CA ASP A 245 22.57 13.01 -10.56
C ASP A 245 23.73 13.87 -10.04
N ARG A 246 23.43 15.05 -9.48
CA ARG A 246 24.41 15.94 -8.86
C ARG A 246 24.98 15.34 -7.58
N ALA A 247 24.13 14.87 -6.67
CA ALA A 247 24.53 14.27 -5.41
C ALA A 247 25.34 12.99 -5.62
N MET A 248 24.90 12.13 -6.53
CA MET A 248 25.59 10.89 -6.91
C MET A 248 26.90 11.16 -7.65
N LYS A 249 26.98 12.23 -8.46
CA LYS A 249 28.25 12.68 -9.07
C LYS A 249 29.23 13.14 -8.00
N MET A 250 28.85 14.09 -7.14
CA MET A 250 29.72 14.60 -6.08
C MET A 250 30.17 13.51 -5.11
N SER A 251 29.30 12.54 -4.80
CA SER A 251 29.66 11.39 -3.96
C SER A 251 30.79 10.53 -4.53
N ARG A 252 30.87 10.41 -5.86
CA ARG A 252 31.97 9.70 -6.56
C ARG A 252 33.25 10.53 -6.61
N GLU A 253 33.12 11.85 -6.73
CA GLU A 253 34.26 12.78 -6.80
C GLU A 253 34.92 12.99 -5.42
N GLU A 254 34.14 13.02 -4.33
CA GLU A 254 34.64 13.16 -2.94
C GLU A 254 34.82 11.84 -2.19
N GLY A 255 34.43 10.70 -2.78
CA GLY A 255 34.61 9.37 -2.18
C GLY A 255 33.80 9.11 -0.90
N CYS A 256 32.72 9.85 -0.65
CA CYS A 256 31.83 9.66 0.49
C CYS A 256 30.37 9.95 0.09
N LEU A 257 29.39 9.44 0.84
CA LEU A 257 27.98 9.59 0.48
C LEU A 257 27.50 11.02 0.76
N ILE A 258 27.24 11.77 -0.31
CA ILE A 258 26.61 13.08 -0.33
C ILE A 258 25.22 12.92 -0.96
N ILE A 259 24.19 13.41 -0.27
CA ILE A 259 22.80 13.28 -0.72
C ILE A 259 22.10 14.64 -0.73
N ASP A 260 21.21 14.87 -1.70
CA ASP A 260 20.33 16.05 -1.66
C ASP A 260 19.26 15.83 -0.59
N VAL A 261 19.06 16.82 0.27
CA VAL A 261 18.01 16.84 1.29
C VAL A 261 17.01 17.92 0.92
N GLU A 262 15.79 17.51 0.59
CA GLU A 262 14.64 18.41 0.49
C GLU A 262 13.97 18.52 1.86
N TYR A 263 13.62 19.74 2.27
CA TYR A 263 12.94 20.02 3.53
C TYR A 263 11.98 21.21 3.40
N PRO A 264 10.87 21.21 4.15
CA PRO A 264 9.94 22.33 4.22
C PRO A 264 10.38 23.38 5.26
N GLU A 265 10.25 24.66 4.91
CA GLU A 265 10.14 25.75 5.89
C GLU A 265 8.65 26.11 6.06
N TYR A 266 8.11 25.91 7.25
CA TYR A 266 6.69 26.10 7.53
C TYR A 266 6.34 27.53 7.93
N LYS A 267 5.28 28.08 7.32
CA LYS A 267 4.79 29.45 7.56
C LYS A 267 3.26 29.50 7.69
N PHE A 268 2.75 30.42 8.49
CA PHE A 268 1.30 30.67 8.55
C PHE A 268 0.86 31.58 7.39
N ILE A 269 -0.06 31.09 6.55
CA ILE A 269 -0.61 31.87 5.43
C ILE A 269 -1.94 32.50 5.86
N GLU A 270 -1.89 33.75 6.31
CA GLU A 270 -3.05 34.45 6.88
C GLU A 270 -4.24 34.56 5.92
N ALA A 271 -4.01 34.71 4.62
CA ALA A 271 -5.06 34.74 3.60
C ALA A 271 -5.91 33.44 3.59
N ASN A 272 -5.24 32.29 3.64
CA ASN A 272 -5.87 30.97 3.57
C ASN A 272 -6.28 30.44 4.96
N GLN A 273 -5.73 31.00 6.04
CA GLN A 273 -5.87 30.55 7.43
C GLN A 273 -5.29 29.14 7.69
N GLU A 274 -4.30 28.74 6.89
CA GLU A 274 -3.66 27.41 6.93
C GLU A 274 -2.13 27.54 7.11
N ILE A 275 -1.45 26.44 7.43
CA ILE A 275 0.02 26.36 7.44
C ILE A 275 0.46 25.92 6.05
N GLY A 276 1.27 26.75 5.40
CA GLY A 276 1.97 26.39 4.17
C GLY A 276 3.41 25.95 4.44
N ALA A 277 4.06 25.44 3.41
CA ALA A 277 5.49 25.15 3.38
C ALA A 277 6.09 25.77 2.11
N ASP A 278 7.27 26.39 2.23
CA ASP A 278 8.18 26.57 1.10
C ASP A 278 9.20 25.42 1.11
N PHE A 279 9.66 24.96 -0.06
CA PHE A 279 10.57 23.82 -0.18
C PHE A 279 11.99 24.27 -0.51
N HIS A 280 12.94 23.73 0.26
CA HIS A 280 14.36 24.09 0.19
C HIS A 280 15.21 22.83 0.06
N PHE A 281 16.35 22.97 -0.62
CA PHE A 281 17.26 21.87 -0.95
C PHE A 281 18.65 22.14 -0.38
N LYS A 282 19.29 21.12 0.18
CA LYS A 282 20.69 21.19 0.65
C LYS A 282 21.40 19.86 0.40
N LEU A 283 22.59 19.89 -0.21
CA LEU A 283 23.51 18.74 -0.23
C LEU A 283 24.11 18.53 1.16
N VAL A 284 24.14 17.28 1.62
CA VAL A 284 24.61 16.91 2.97
C VAL A 284 25.35 15.57 2.91
N ALA A 285 26.52 15.47 3.57
CA ALA A 285 27.25 14.22 3.69
C ALA A 285 26.64 13.31 4.77
N LEU A 286 26.72 11.99 4.60
CA LEU A 286 26.19 10.98 5.54
C LEU A 286 26.62 11.23 7.00
N ARG A 287 27.89 11.58 7.21
CA ARG A 287 28.50 11.94 8.51
C ARG A 287 27.86 13.16 9.21
N GLU A 288 27.13 14.01 8.50
CA GLU A 288 26.46 15.21 9.02
C GLU A 288 25.01 14.93 9.46
N LEU A 289 24.47 13.74 9.16
CA LEU A 289 23.09 13.39 9.50
C LEU A 289 22.93 13.11 11.00
N LYS A 290 22.00 13.83 11.62
CA LYS A 290 21.66 13.69 13.03
C LYS A 290 20.75 12.47 13.22
N THR A 291 21.29 11.40 13.78
CA THR A 291 20.54 10.18 14.11
C THR A 291 19.60 10.44 15.29
N ALA A 292 18.29 10.64 15.07
CA ALA A 292 17.34 10.93 16.15
C ALA A 292 17.12 9.69 17.05
N PRO A 293 17.73 9.57 18.25
CA PRO A 293 18.04 8.24 18.81
C PRO A 293 16.81 7.42 19.24
N LYS A 294 15.70 8.11 19.58
CA LYS A 294 14.43 7.48 19.95
C LYS A 294 13.62 6.97 18.76
N HIS A 295 13.79 7.59 17.58
CA HIS A 295 12.99 7.30 16.38
C HIS A 295 13.78 6.51 15.34
N ARG A 296 15.12 6.56 15.40
CA ARG A 296 16.05 5.96 14.40
C ARG A 296 15.85 6.45 12.97
N LEU A 297 15.21 7.61 12.81
CA LEU A 297 15.11 8.36 11.56
C LEU A 297 16.17 9.49 11.56
N PRO A 298 17.18 9.45 10.67
CA PRO A 298 18.14 10.53 10.49
C PRO A 298 17.49 11.78 9.89
N TYR A 299 18.08 12.95 10.18
CA TYR A 299 17.71 14.23 9.58
C TYR A 299 18.94 15.14 9.45
N ALA A 300 18.93 16.06 8.51
CA ALA A 300 19.95 17.10 8.37
C ALA A 300 19.47 18.45 8.92
N VAL A 301 18.22 18.83 8.64
CA VAL A 301 17.63 20.13 8.99
C VAL A 301 16.54 19.96 10.04
N ASP A 302 16.53 20.83 11.06
CA ASP A 302 15.46 20.88 12.05
C ASP A 302 14.28 21.69 11.50
N THR A 303 13.17 20.99 11.28
CA THR A 303 11.89 21.50 10.78
C THR A 303 10.86 21.70 11.89
N SER A 304 11.19 21.27 13.12
CA SER A 304 10.27 21.29 14.26
C SER A 304 10.06 22.70 14.82
N GLU A 305 11.05 23.59 14.66
CA GLU A 305 10.98 24.99 15.07
C GLU A 305 10.05 25.81 14.17
N SER A 306 10.25 25.80 12.84
CA SER A 306 9.37 26.51 11.91
C SER A 306 7.93 26.00 11.98
N LEU A 307 7.73 24.67 12.12
CA LEU A 307 6.41 24.08 12.35
C LEU A 307 5.76 24.56 13.65
N SER A 308 6.55 24.69 14.72
CA SER A 308 6.10 25.18 16.02
C SER A 308 5.71 26.67 15.97
N CYS A 309 6.50 27.48 15.25
CA CYS A 309 6.21 28.88 15.00
C CYS A 309 4.92 29.07 14.19
N ALA A 310 4.78 28.40 13.04
CA ALA A 310 3.58 28.47 12.21
C ALA A 310 2.31 28.00 12.96
N LYS A 311 2.40 26.95 13.78
CA LYS A 311 1.31 26.50 14.67
C LYS A 311 0.95 27.55 15.73
N LEU A 312 1.94 28.22 16.31
CA LEU A 312 1.73 29.30 17.28
C LEU A 312 1.09 30.54 16.64
N GLU A 313 1.43 30.88 15.41
CA GLU A 313 0.84 32.00 14.66
C GLU A 313 -0.61 31.73 14.24
N LEU A 314 -0.88 30.55 13.68
CA LEU A 314 -2.25 30.08 13.44
C LEU A 314 -3.10 30.15 14.72
N TYR A 315 -2.53 29.79 15.86
CA TYR A 315 -3.19 29.89 17.17
C TYR A 315 -3.42 31.34 17.63
N LYS A 316 -2.44 32.24 17.47
CA LYS A 316 -2.56 33.69 17.75
C LYS A 316 -3.67 34.31 16.89
N HIS A 317 -3.64 34.10 15.58
CA HIS A 317 -4.62 34.63 14.61
C HIS A 317 -6.04 34.14 14.93
N ASN A 318 -6.22 32.83 15.17
CA ASN A 318 -7.52 32.27 15.55
C ASN A 318 -8.03 32.83 16.89
N ARG A 319 -7.15 33.08 17.86
CA ARG A 319 -7.52 33.77 19.12
C ARG A 319 -7.94 35.22 18.88
N LEU A 320 -7.27 35.95 17.99
CA LEU A 320 -7.60 37.34 17.66
C LEU A 320 -8.97 37.44 16.98
N ARG A 321 -9.23 36.64 15.93
CA ARG A 321 -10.56 36.58 15.28
C ARG A 321 -11.66 36.15 16.25
N LEU A 322 -11.36 35.23 17.16
CA LEU A 322 -12.32 34.82 18.19
C LEU A 322 -12.57 35.92 19.25
N ALA A 323 -11.58 36.76 19.57
CA ALA A 323 -11.75 37.93 20.43
C ALA A 323 -12.60 39.02 19.75
N ILE A 324 -12.36 39.30 18.46
CA ILE A 324 -13.17 40.22 17.65
C ILE A 324 -14.64 39.75 17.58
N LYS A 325 -14.87 38.44 17.36
CA LYS A 325 -16.22 37.84 17.42
C LYS A 325 -16.89 38.06 18.78
N ILE A 326 -16.19 37.86 19.90
CA ILE A 326 -16.72 38.15 21.25
C ILE A 326 -17.07 39.65 21.41
N ALA A 327 -16.21 40.55 20.94
CA ALA A 327 -16.44 41.99 21.03
C ALA A 327 -17.72 42.40 20.27
N ASN A 328 -17.92 41.86 19.07
CA ASN A 328 -19.13 42.09 18.28
C ASN A 328 -20.40 41.52 18.97
N ILE A 329 -20.32 40.31 19.54
CA ILE A 329 -21.43 39.72 20.33
C ILE A 329 -21.78 40.61 21.53
N ARG A 330 -20.78 41.12 22.27
CA ARG A 330 -21.00 42.05 23.39
C ARG A 330 -21.66 43.36 22.95
N LYS A 331 -21.18 43.96 21.85
CA LYS A 331 -21.73 45.20 21.27
C LYS A 331 -23.17 45.02 20.81
N ASN A 332 -23.50 43.86 20.22
CA ASN A 332 -24.87 43.53 19.83
C ASN A 332 -25.77 43.25 21.05
N ASN A 333 -25.27 42.58 22.09
CA ASN A 333 -26.03 42.36 23.32
C ASN A 333 -26.32 43.68 24.07
N GLN A 334 -25.36 44.61 24.10
CA GLN A 334 -25.58 45.96 24.65
C GLN A 334 -26.65 46.73 23.85
N ARG A 335 -26.64 46.63 22.51
CA ARG A 335 -27.71 47.17 21.65
C ARG A 335 -29.07 46.53 21.93
N HIS A 336 -29.14 45.22 22.16
CA HIS A 336 -30.38 44.55 22.53
C HIS A 336 -30.90 44.98 23.91
N LEU A 337 -30.04 45.15 24.91
CA LEU A 337 -30.43 45.68 26.21
C LEU A 337 -30.99 47.09 26.11
N ALA A 338 -30.31 47.99 25.38
CA ALA A 338 -30.80 49.34 25.13
C ALA A 338 -32.14 49.37 24.35
N LEU A 339 -32.40 48.40 23.47
CA LEU A 339 -33.70 48.27 22.78
C LEU A 339 -34.81 47.73 23.68
N ILE A 340 -34.49 46.87 24.65
CA ILE A 340 -35.44 46.42 25.68
C ILE A 340 -35.78 47.58 26.62
N GLU A 341 -34.76 48.29 27.10
CA GLU A 341 -34.89 49.47 27.94
C GLU A 341 -35.68 50.58 27.22
N LEU A 342 -35.47 50.80 25.91
CA LEU A 342 -36.30 51.70 25.11
C LEU A 342 -37.75 51.23 25.03
N ALA A 343 -37.99 49.92 24.78
CA ALA A 343 -39.33 49.37 24.69
C ALA A 343 -40.10 49.48 26.02
N GLU A 344 -39.43 49.25 27.15
CA GLU A 344 -39.97 49.41 28.50
C GLU A 344 -40.26 50.89 28.82
N ASN A 345 -39.40 51.83 28.38
CA ASN A 345 -39.64 53.27 28.52
C ASN A 345 -40.72 53.81 27.54
N THR A 346 -41.05 53.11 26.45
CA THR A 346 -42.18 53.46 25.56
C THR A 346 -43.55 53.00 26.05
N MET A 347 -43.70 52.67 27.34
CA MET A 347 -44.99 52.51 27.98
C MET A 347 -45.87 53.76 27.79
N PRO A 348 -47.13 53.64 27.30
CA PRO A 348 -48.13 54.67 27.52
C PRO A 348 -48.31 54.83 29.04
N PRO A 349 -48.32 56.06 29.59
CA PRO A 349 -48.39 56.24 31.04
C PRO A 349 -49.71 55.67 31.58
N ALA A 350 -49.61 54.83 32.61
CA ALA A 350 -50.76 54.20 33.28
C ALA A 350 -51.84 55.21 33.71
N ASN A 351 -51.41 56.45 33.97
CA ASN A 351 -52.21 57.64 34.27
C ASN A 351 -53.40 57.84 33.30
N LEU A 352 -53.27 57.47 32.02
CA LEU A 352 -54.36 57.60 31.03
C LEU A 352 -55.52 56.61 31.24
N LEU A 353 -55.28 55.47 31.89
CA LEU A 353 -56.33 54.51 32.24
C LEU A 353 -56.92 54.78 33.64
N SER A 354 -56.10 55.21 34.61
CA SER A 354 -56.60 55.53 35.96
C SER A 354 -57.63 56.67 35.96
N ALA A 355 -57.53 57.62 35.03
CA ALA A 355 -58.51 58.70 34.86
C ALA A 355 -59.91 58.22 34.41
N LEU A 356 -60.03 56.98 33.90
CA LEU A 356 -61.31 56.37 33.54
C LEU A 356 -61.92 55.56 34.69
N GLU A 357 -61.12 55.16 35.68
CA GLU A 357 -61.58 54.43 36.87
C GLU A 357 -62.31 55.35 37.87
N THR A 358 -62.14 56.67 37.74
CA THR A 358 -62.83 57.72 38.51
C THR A 358 -64.21 58.14 37.97
N ILE A 359 -64.72 57.51 36.91
CA ILE A 359 -66.04 57.86 36.36
C ILE A 359 -67.17 57.34 37.27
N PRO A 360 -68.10 58.19 37.76
CA PRO A 360 -69.18 57.74 38.65
C PRO A 360 -70.11 56.71 38.01
N LYS A 361 -70.51 55.69 38.79
CA LYS A 361 -71.45 54.63 38.36
C LYS A 361 -72.84 55.14 37.94
N SER A 362 -73.20 56.36 38.34
CA SER A 362 -74.42 57.08 37.93
C SER A 362 -74.33 57.71 36.54
N TYR A 363 -73.16 57.72 35.88
CA TYR A 363 -73.00 58.33 34.57
C TYR A 363 -73.74 57.54 33.48
N ARG A 364 -74.62 58.21 32.72
CA ARG A 364 -75.56 57.59 31.75
C ARG A 364 -74.91 56.67 30.72
N PHE A 365 -73.64 56.89 30.38
CA PHE A 365 -72.90 56.07 29.41
C PHE A 365 -71.79 55.21 30.04
N HIS A 366 -71.79 55.02 31.37
CA HIS A 366 -70.78 54.24 32.09
C HIS A 366 -70.58 52.85 31.49
N GLN A 367 -71.64 52.08 31.20
CA GLN A 367 -71.50 50.76 30.58
C GLN A 367 -70.82 50.80 29.20
N LEU A 368 -71.07 51.84 28.39
CA LEU A 368 -70.47 51.99 27.07
C LEU A 368 -68.98 52.33 27.19
N LEU A 369 -68.63 53.26 28.09
CA LEU A 369 -67.24 53.65 28.36
C LEU A 369 -66.44 52.53 29.05
N SER A 370 -67.03 51.77 29.97
CA SER A 370 -66.41 50.55 30.54
C SER A 370 -66.12 49.53 29.44
N LYS A 371 -67.04 49.31 28.50
CA LYS A 371 -66.87 48.39 27.37
C LYS A 371 -65.79 48.86 26.39
N GLN A 372 -65.72 50.17 26.11
CA GLN A 372 -64.65 50.75 25.28
C GLN A 372 -63.28 50.71 25.98
N SER A 373 -63.21 51.06 27.28
CA SER A 373 -61.99 50.97 28.09
C SER A 373 -61.47 49.52 28.17
N LEU A 374 -62.35 48.55 28.42
CA LEU A 374 -61.98 47.13 28.42
C LEU A 374 -61.48 46.65 27.05
N ASN A 375 -62.09 47.11 25.95
CA ASN A 375 -61.62 46.81 24.60
C ASN A 375 -60.28 47.48 24.29
N ALA A 376 -60.07 48.74 24.68
CA ALA A 376 -58.80 49.44 24.51
C ALA A 376 -57.67 48.76 25.30
N LYS A 377 -57.93 48.37 26.56
CA LYS A 377 -57.01 47.61 27.40
C LYS A 377 -56.64 46.27 26.74
N ARG A 378 -57.63 45.49 26.29
CA ARG A 378 -57.40 44.25 25.51
C ARG A 378 -56.59 44.46 24.23
N HIS A 379 -56.79 45.57 23.52
CA HIS A 379 -56.05 45.88 22.30
C HIS A 379 -54.58 46.25 22.61
N LEU A 380 -54.36 47.00 23.70
CA LEU A 380 -53.04 47.34 24.22
C LEU A 380 -52.29 46.08 24.69
N ASP A 381 -52.95 45.22 25.46
CA ASP A 381 -52.43 43.92 25.90
C ASP A 381 -52.05 43.02 24.70
N THR A 382 -52.87 43.04 23.64
CA THR A 382 -52.63 42.29 22.39
C THR A 382 -51.42 42.83 21.63
N LEU A 383 -51.28 44.16 21.51
CA LEU A 383 -50.12 44.81 20.89
C LEU A 383 -48.82 44.58 21.69
N HIS A 384 -48.88 44.68 23.01
CA HIS A 384 -47.77 44.34 23.90
C HIS A 384 -47.34 42.87 23.71
N MET A 385 -48.30 41.93 23.77
CA MET A 385 -48.04 40.50 23.55
C MET A 385 -47.51 40.20 22.14
N HIS A 386 -47.94 40.94 21.11
CA HIS A 386 -47.42 40.81 19.75
C HIS A 386 -45.96 41.26 19.67
N ASN A 387 -45.63 42.44 20.18
CA ASN A 387 -44.27 42.99 20.11
C ASN A 387 -43.27 42.19 20.98
N VAL A 388 -43.69 41.77 22.18
CA VAL A 388 -42.91 40.86 23.04
C VAL A 388 -42.72 39.49 22.37
N ARG A 389 -43.73 38.96 21.66
CA ARG A 389 -43.58 37.72 20.87
C ARG A 389 -42.61 37.90 19.70
N LYS A 390 -42.69 38.98 18.94
CA LYS A 390 -41.78 39.26 17.82
C LYS A 390 -40.32 39.34 18.28
N ALA A 391 -40.04 40.15 19.30
CA ALA A 391 -38.70 40.28 19.88
C ALA A 391 -38.17 38.93 20.43
N ARG A 392 -39.02 38.12 21.08
CA ARG A 392 -38.67 36.76 21.51
C ARG A 392 -38.41 35.80 20.35
N TYR A 393 -39.12 35.92 19.23
CA TYR A 393 -38.93 35.05 18.05
C TYR A 393 -37.61 35.37 17.32
N GLU A 394 -37.27 36.65 17.20
CA GLU A 394 -35.99 37.12 16.66
C GLU A 394 -34.83 36.70 17.57
N LEU A 395 -34.97 36.86 18.89
CA LEU A 395 -34.03 36.37 19.89
C LEU A 395 -33.81 34.85 19.81
N ILE A 396 -34.87 34.04 19.71
CA ILE A 396 -34.77 32.58 19.57
C ILE A 396 -34.08 32.20 18.25
N THR A 397 -34.33 32.94 17.17
CA THR A 397 -33.70 32.71 15.86
C THR A 397 -32.20 33.02 15.88
N LEU A 398 -31.79 34.10 16.55
CA LEU A 398 -30.39 34.46 16.77
C LEU A 398 -29.67 33.44 17.67
N LEU A 399 -30.27 33.10 18.83
CA LEU A 399 -29.68 32.13 19.76
C LEU A 399 -29.54 30.74 19.14
N ARG A 400 -30.47 30.31 18.28
CA ARG A 400 -30.37 29.06 17.51
C ARG A 400 -29.23 29.06 16.47
N LYS A 401 -28.83 30.23 15.96
CA LYS A 401 -27.64 30.36 15.09
C LYS A 401 -26.32 30.33 15.87
N GLU A 402 -26.28 30.83 17.11
CA GLU A 402 -25.04 30.87 17.90
C GLU A 402 -24.79 29.63 18.77
N THR A 403 -25.83 28.92 19.21
CA THR A 403 -25.69 27.80 20.17
C THR A 403 -24.97 26.56 19.63
N SER A 404 -24.75 26.45 18.31
CA SER A 404 -23.94 25.37 17.72
C SER A 404 -22.42 25.50 17.98
N LEU A 405 -21.95 26.62 18.55
CA LEU A 405 -20.52 26.94 18.69
C LEU A 405 -20.03 27.20 20.13
N ILE A 406 -20.86 27.00 21.16
CA ILE A 406 -20.56 27.42 22.55
C ILE A 406 -20.53 26.25 23.56
N THR A 407 -19.85 25.15 23.20
CA THR A 407 -19.71 23.94 24.05
C THR A 407 -18.28 23.66 24.55
N THR A 408 -17.31 24.56 24.32
CA THR A 408 -15.88 24.35 24.62
C THR A 408 -15.20 25.52 25.35
N ARG A 409 -15.88 26.16 26.33
CA ARG A 409 -15.38 27.44 26.90
C ARG A 409 -15.55 27.73 28.41
N ARG A 410 -15.66 26.72 29.27
CA ARG A 410 -15.57 26.88 30.74
C ARG A 410 -14.31 26.23 31.32
N ASN A 411 -13.22 27.01 31.42
CA ASN A 411 -12.10 26.88 32.38
C ASN A 411 -10.98 27.88 32.01
N TYR A 412 -11.02 29.11 32.53
CA TYR A 412 -9.85 30.02 32.74
C TYR A 412 -10.35 31.38 33.29
N ARG A 413 -10.57 31.47 34.61
CA ARG A 413 -10.86 32.75 35.30
C ARG A 413 -10.72 32.67 36.83
N ASP A 414 -9.51 32.42 37.32
CA ASP A 414 -9.15 32.44 38.75
C ASP A 414 -7.66 32.81 38.90
N THR A 415 -7.29 34.09 38.68
CA THR A 415 -5.88 34.54 38.79
C THR A 415 -5.69 36.06 38.97
N GLU A 416 -6.64 36.81 39.57
CA GLU A 416 -6.53 38.28 39.62
C GLU A 416 -7.17 38.93 40.87
N ARG A 417 -6.72 38.53 42.08
CA ARG A 417 -7.07 39.19 43.37
C ARG A 417 -5.90 39.20 44.39
N LEU A 418 -4.75 39.75 43.99
CA LEU A 418 -3.65 40.10 44.92
C LEU A 418 -2.89 41.36 44.45
N ARG A 419 -3.35 42.54 44.90
CA ARG A 419 -2.59 43.78 45.14
C ARG A 419 -3.52 44.84 45.77
N HIS A 420 -2.93 45.94 46.26
CA HIS A 420 -3.55 47.03 47.05
C HIS A 420 -3.76 46.75 48.55
N ALA A 421 -2.64 46.83 49.27
CA ALA A 421 -2.52 47.77 50.40
C ALA A 421 -1.63 48.94 49.88
N GLU A 422 -1.36 50.06 50.58
CA GLU A 422 -1.78 50.54 51.92
C GLU A 422 -2.65 51.83 51.74
N ILE A 423 -2.58 53.01 52.39
CA ILE A 423 -1.78 53.65 53.46
C ILE A 423 -2.73 54.64 54.21
N ALA A 424 -2.73 54.70 55.55
CA ALA A 424 -3.15 55.89 56.33
C ALA A 424 -2.77 55.78 57.82
N SER A 425 -1.83 56.60 58.29
CA SER A 425 -1.43 56.76 59.70
C SER A 425 -1.30 58.25 60.04
N HIS A 426 -1.76 58.67 61.22
CA HIS A 426 -1.53 59.99 61.83
C HIS A 426 -1.52 59.84 63.39
N GLU A 427 -1.01 60.83 64.13
CA GLU A 427 -0.30 60.58 65.40
C GLU A 427 -0.86 61.29 66.65
N THR A 428 -0.93 60.56 67.79
CA THR A 428 -0.71 61.04 69.19
C THR A 428 -1.67 62.12 69.78
N PRO A 429 -1.61 62.52 71.08
CA PRO A 429 -0.74 62.07 72.19
C PRO A 429 -1.43 61.66 73.53
N ILE A 430 -0.71 60.81 74.29
CA ILE A 430 -0.44 60.82 75.75
C ILE A 430 -1.56 61.30 76.72
N PHE A 431 -2.20 60.36 77.42
CA PHE A 431 -2.44 60.34 78.90
C PHE A 431 -3.01 58.94 79.32
N GLU A 432 -3.37 58.70 80.59
CA GLU A 432 -3.95 57.44 81.15
C GLU A 432 -3.06 56.16 81.17
N ASN A 433 -1.79 56.26 81.58
CA ASN A 433 -0.83 55.15 81.58
C ASN A 433 -1.02 54.05 82.67
N TYR A 434 -2.27 53.68 83.01
CA TYR A 434 -2.58 52.60 83.99
C TYR A 434 -3.79 51.72 83.59
N LYS A 435 -4.86 52.28 83.00
CA LYS A 435 -5.95 51.45 82.41
C LYS A 435 -5.50 50.65 81.19
N PHE A 436 -4.45 51.10 80.52
CA PHE A 436 -4.00 50.56 79.23
C PHE A 436 -3.47 49.12 79.35
N GLU A 437 -2.73 48.80 80.42
CA GLU A 437 -2.18 47.46 80.71
C GLU A 437 -3.26 46.37 80.79
N MET A 438 -4.27 46.54 81.67
CA MET A 438 -5.40 45.60 81.78
C MET A 438 -6.20 45.49 80.47
N THR A 439 -6.34 46.62 79.76
CA THR A 439 -7.06 46.68 78.50
C THR A 439 -6.30 45.92 77.39
N ILE A 440 -4.97 46.07 77.33
CA ILE A 440 -4.07 45.27 76.49
C ILE A 440 -4.13 43.79 76.87
N ALA A 441 -4.16 43.43 78.16
CA ALA A 441 -4.30 42.03 78.57
C ALA A 441 -5.63 41.42 78.07
N ARG A 442 -6.74 42.17 78.19
CA ARG A 442 -8.06 41.75 77.71
C ARG A 442 -8.11 41.65 76.18
N TYR A 443 -7.53 42.62 75.45
CA TYR A 443 -7.39 42.54 73.99
C TYR A 443 -6.46 41.40 73.56
N ARG A 444 -5.33 41.15 74.24
CA ARG A 444 -4.46 39.98 73.98
C ARG A 444 -5.23 38.67 74.15
N GLN A 445 -6.12 38.56 75.14
CA GLN A 445 -6.98 37.40 75.34
C GLN A 445 -8.00 37.23 74.20
N VAL A 446 -8.66 38.31 73.78
CA VAL A 446 -9.59 38.32 72.62
C VAL A 446 -8.84 37.98 71.33
N ILE A 447 -7.66 38.54 71.10
CA ILE A 447 -6.78 38.27 69.95
C ILE A 447 -6.35 36.81 69.95
N LYS A 448 -5.94 36.21 71.08
CA LYS A 448 -5.66 34.77 71.18
C LYS A 448 -6.88 33.92 70.77
N ILE A 449 -8.07 34.26 71.23
CA ILE A 449 -9.32 33.55 70.87
C ILE A 449 -9.65 33.72 69.37
N GLN A 450 -9.47 34.93 68.81
CA GLN A 450 -9.69 35.15 67.38
C GLN A 450 -8.64 34.44 66.52
N LEU A 451 -7.37 34.44 66.91
CA LEU A 451 -6.30 33.69 66.25
C LEU A 451 -6.57 32.18 66.28
N ALA A 452 -7.06 31.64 67.40
CA ALA A 452 -7.48 30.24 67.49
C ALA A 452 -8.67 29.94 66.54
N LYS A 453 -9.68 30.82 66.49
CA LYS A 453 -10.80 30.72 65.53
C LYS A 453 -10.34 30.83 64.08
N ILE A 454 -9.36 31.70 63.78
CA ILE A 454 -8.75 31.85 62.44
C ILE A 454 -7.95 30.60 62.08
N LYS A 455 -7.15 30.03 63.01
CA LYS A 455 -6.41 28.78 62.81
C LYS A 455 -7.36 27.61 62.50
N SER A 456 -8.39 27.42 63.32
CA SER A 456 -9.44 26.41 63.07
C SER A 456 -10.15 26.60 61.73
N ARG A 457 -10.46 27.85 61.33
CA ARG A 457 -11.05 28.16 60.02
C ARG A 457 -10.08 27.82 58.87
N LYS A 458 -8.79 28.12 59.03
CA LYS A 458 -7.72 27.81 58.06
C LYS A 458 -7.52 26.29 57.90
N GLU A 459 -7.57 25.55 59.00
CA GLU A 459 -7.49 24.08 59.01
C GLU A 459 -8.70 23.44 58.34
N ARG A 460 -9.93 23.86 58.67
CA ARG A 460 -11.15 23.40 57.99
C ARG A 460 -11.14 23.76 56.50
N ALA A 461 -10.67 24.95 56.12
CA ALA A 461 -10.51 25.35 54.72
C ALA A 461 -9.47 24.49 53.98
N LEU A 462 -8.36 24.12 54.63
CA LEU A 462 -7.35 23.22 54.06
C LEU A 462 -7.90 21.80 53.86
N GLN A 463 -8.68 21.28 54.82
CA GLN A 463 -9.36 19.98 54.70
C GLN A 463 -10.40 19.99 53.57
N LEU A 464 -11.23 21.02 53.48
CA LEU A 464 -12.17 21.24 52.36
C LEU A 464 -11.44 21.30 51.01
N SER A 465 -10.30 21.99 50.94
CA SER A 465 -9.47 22.09 49.71
C SER A 465 -8.87 20.75 49.30
N LYS A 466 -8.37 19.94 50.25
CA LYS A 466 -7.89 18.58 50.00
C LYS A 466 -9.01 17.67 49.47
N LEU A 467 -10.15 17.61 50.16
CA LEU A 467 -11.30 16.78 49.75
C LEU A 467 -11.84 17.19 48.36
N LYS A 468 -12.03 18.49 48.12
CA LYS A 468 -12.46 19.04 46.83
C LYS A 468 -11.52 18.60 45.69
N ARG A 469 -10.20 18.60 45.92
CA ARG A 469 -9.21 18.18 44.93
C ARG A 469 -9.35 16.70 44.57
N VAL A 470 -9.52 15.81 45.56
CA VAL A 470 -9.75 14.37 45.34
C VAL A 470 -11.04 14.13 44.54
N ILE A 471 -12.14 14.79 44.92
CA ILE A 471 -13.44 14.68 44.23
C ILE A 471 -13.35 15.15 42.77
N GLN A 472 -12.54 16.19 42.48
CA GLN A 472 -12.34 16.71 41.12
C GLN A 472 -11.42 15.84 40.25
N ASP A 473 -10.49 15.09 40.85
CA ASP A 473 -9.47 14.26 40.20
C ASP A 473 -9.99 12.86 39.81
N LEU A 474 -10.87 12.25 40.62
CA LEU A 474 -11.41 10.90 40.37
C LEU A 474 -12.03 10.72 38.96
N PRO A 475 -12.84 11.64 38.40
CA PRO A 475 -13.35 11.51 37.03
C PRO A 475 -12.27 11.57 35.93
N ALA A 476 -11.14 12.22 36.18
CA ALA A 476 -10.00 12.23 35.26
C ALA A 476 -9.25 10.88 35.31
N LYS A 477 -9.05 10.34 36.51
CA LYS A 477 -8.43 9.01 36.70
C LYS A 477 -9.22 7.88 36.03
N VAL A 478 -10.55 7.88 36.11
CA VAL A 478 -11.38 6.88 35.41
C VAL A 478 -11.34 7.05 33.89
N ARG A 479 -11.33 8.30 33.39
CA ARG A 479 -11.18 8.57 31.95
C ARG A 479 -9.90 7.96 31.40
N ASN A 480 -8.78 8.22 32.10
CA ASN A 480 -7.43 7.81 31.75
C ASN A 480 -7.11 6.34 32.11
N GLY A 481 -8.09 5.55 32.58
CA GLY A 481 -7.92 4.13 32.91
C GLY A 481 -7.19 3.82 34.22
N ALA A 482 -6.64 4.82 34.91
CA ALA A 482 -5.90 4.66 36.16
C ALA A 482 -6.75 4.18 37.35
N TYR A 483 -8.09 4.34 37.28
CA TYR A 483 -9.05 3.85 38.27
C TYR A 483 -10.22 3.17 37.55
N SER A 484 -10.74 2.06 38.08
CA SER A 484 -12.02 1.52 37.62
C SER A 484 -13.18 2.42 38.06
N HIS A 485 -14.28 2.40 37.29
CA HIS A 485 -15.48 3.18 37.62
C HIS A 485 -16.01 2.83 39.02
N GLN A 486 -16.02 1.54 39.38
CA GLN A 486 -16.53 1.06 40.65
C GLN A 486 -15.67 1.54 41.83
N ILE A 487 -14.34 1.48 41.72
CA ILE A 487 -13.44 1.97 42.78
C ILE A 487 -13.59 3.48 42.97
N ALA A 488 -13.78 4.25 41.88
CA ALA A 488 -14.00 5.70 41.97
C ALA A 488 -15.36 6.06 42.57
N LEU A 489 -16.44 5.36 42.23
CA LEU A 489 -17.76 5.55 42.83
C LEU A 489 -17.78 5.15 44.31
N ASN A 490 -17.16 4.02 44.67
CA ASN A 490 -16.98 3.60 46.06
C ASN A 490 -16.17 4.64 46.86
N SER A 491 -15.12 5.22 46.26
CA SER A 491 -14.32 6.30 46.88
C SER A 491 -15.15 7.57 47.12
N LEU A 492 -15.98 7.97 46.16
CA LEU A 492 -16.89 9.10 46.29
C LEU A 492 -17.96 8.87 47.38
N ASN A 493 -18.52 7.66 47.46
CA ASN A 493 -19.47 7.29 48.51
C ASN A 493 -18.80 7.27 49.90
N GLY A 494 -17.59 6.71 50.03
CA GLY A 494 -16.83 6.74 51.29
C GLY A 494 -16.52 8.17 51.77
N ILE A 495 -16.27 9.11 50.86
CA ILE A 495 -16.14 10.54 51.22
C ILE A 495 -17.49 11.13 51.67
N LYS A 496 -18.61 10.72 51.04
CA LYS A 496 -19.97 11.16 51.39
C LYS A 496 -20.44 10.64 52.76
N THR A 497 -20.07 9.43 53.16
CA THR A 497 -20.51 8.79 54.41
C THR A 497 -19.54 8.96 55.59
N ASN A 498 -18.22 8.96 55.36
CA ASN A 498 -17.24 8.82 56.44
C ASN A 498 -16.51 10.12 56.80
N SER A 499 -16.84 11.26 56.16
CA SER A 499 -16.22 12.55 56.42
C SER A 499 -17.19 13.56 57.05
N PRO A 500 -17.08 13.88 58.36
CA PRO A 500 -17.93 14.89 59.02
C PRO A 500 -17.90 16.27 58.34
N ILE A 501 -16.81 16.59 57.65
CA ILE A 501 -16.61 17.84 56.93
C ILE A 501 -17.33 17.84 55.56
N ALA A 502 -17.48 16.68 54.92
CA ALA A 502 -18.28 16.55 53.69
C ALA A 502 -19.78 16.54 54.01
N ILE A 503 -20.19 15.78 55.03
CA ILE A 503 -21.58 15.71 55.51
C ILE A 503 -22.10 17.12 55.88
N SER A 504 -21.29 17.91 56.60
CA SER A 504 -21.62 19.29 56.98
C SER A 504 -21.37 20.35 55.89
N SER A 505 -21.21 19.97 54.62
CA SER A 505 -20.90 20.90 53.52
C SER A 505 -21.72 20.59 52.26
N PRO A 506 -22.86 21.29 52.04
CA PRO A 506 -23.70 21.12 50.84
C PRO A 506 -22.92 21.29 49.52
N LEU A 507 -21.94 22.20 49.50
CA LEU A 507 -21.09 22.43 48.33
C LEU A 507 -20.18 21.24 47.98
N LEU A 508 -19.81 20.40 48.96
CA LEU A 508 -19.08 19.15 48.71
C LEU A 508 -20.01 18.03 48.28
N LEU A 509 -21.20 17.88 48.88
CA LEU A 509 -22.19 16.88 48.46
C LEU A 509 -22.56 17.06 46.97
N CYS A 510 -22.91 18.30 46.58
CA CYS A 510 -23.15 18.62 45.17
C CYS A 510 -21.89 18.53 44.29
N ALA A 511 -20.67 18.50 44.84
CA ALA A 511 -19.46 18.24 44.06
C ALA A 511 -19.23 16.73 43.84
N ILE A 512 -19.54 15.90 44.84
CA ILE A 512 -19.50 14.43 44.78
C ILE A 512 -20.48 13.92 43.72
N GLU A 513 -21.73 14.39 43.74
CA GLU A 513 -22.76 14.00 42.76
C GLU A 513 -22.39 14.41 41.33
N ARG A 514 -21.81 15.61 41.15
CA ARG A 514 -21.25 16.05 39.86
C ARG A 514 -19.95 15.35 39.45
N ALA A 515 -19.32 14.56 40.33
CA ALA A 515 -18.20 13.70 40.00
C ALA A 515 -18.69 12.29 39.61
N ALA A 516 -19.64 11.72 40.35
CA ALA A 516 -20.30 10.45 40.05
C ALA A 516 -20.95 10.47 38.65
N GLY A 517 -21.80 11.47 38.38
CA GLY A 517 -22.44 11.62 37.06
C GLY A 517 -21.46 11.80 35.90
N LYS A 518 -20.24 12.31 36.14
CA LYS A 518 -19.18 12.38 35.11
C LYS A 518 -18.52 11.03 34.85
N ILE A 519 -18.40 10.19 35.88
CA ILE A 519 -17.88 8.83 35.78
C ILE A 519 -18.88 7.97 34.97
N GLU A 520 -20.16 8.01 35.35
CA GLU A 520 -21.26 7.32 34.66
C GLU A 520 -21.37 7.71 33.18
N ASN A 521 -21.38 9.00 32.86
CA ASN A 521 -21.36 9.48 31.46
C ASN A 521 -20.11 9.03 30.69
N THR A 522 -18.97 8.84 31.36
CA THR A 522 -17.74 8.34 30.73
C THR A 522 -17.83 6.84 30.41
N VAL A 523 -18.52 6.05 31.23
CA VAL A 523 -18.81 4.64 30.97
C VAL A 523 -19.78 4.50 29.78
N GLN A 524 -20.93 5.18 29.84
CA GLN A 524 -21.95 5.14 28.77
C GLN A 524 -21.41 5.57 27.40
N MET A 525 -20.50 6.56 27.34
CA MET A 525 -19.85 6.94 26.09
C MET A 525 -18.86 5.89 25.58
N LYS A 526 -18.13 5.18 26.46
CA LYS A 526 -17.24 4.07 26.06
C LYS A 526 -18.04 2.88 25.53
N GLU A 527 -19.13 2.50 26.18
CA GLU A 527 -20.05 1.43 25.74
C GLU A 527 -20.68 1.77 24.38
N LYS A 528 -21.20 3.00 24.22
CA LYS A 528 -21.79 3.46 22.96
C LYS A 528 -20.77 3.59 21.82
N ALA A 529 -19.49 3.84 22.13
CA ALA A 529 -18.41 3.81 21.15
C ALA A 529 -18.06 2.37 20.73
N LEU A 530 -17.96 1.44 21.68
CA LEU A 530 -17.71 0.02 21.42
C LEU A 530 -18.80 -0.60 20.54
N LEU A 531 -20.08 -0.35 20.86
CA LEU A 531 -21.21 -0.85 20.06
C LEU A 531 -21.17 -0.31 18.62
N ARG A 532 -20.82 0.97 18.43
CA ARG A 532 -20.65 1.57 17.10
C ARG A 532 -19.48 0.99 16.31
N ALA A 533 -18.38 0.64 16.97
CA ALA A 533 -17.26 -0.04 16.33
C ALA A 533 -17.67 -1.45 15.85
N GLN A 534 -18.43 -2.18 16.67
CA GLN A 534 -18.95 -3.51 16.32
C GLN A 534 -19.97 -3.48 15.17
N THR A 535 -20.87 -2.49 15.11
CA THR A 535 -21.79 -2.35 13.97
C THR A 535 -21.03 -1.99 12.69
N ALA A 536 -20.12 -1.01 12.75
CA ALA A 536 -19.33 -0.59 11.59
C ALA A 536 -18.40 -1.72 11.07
N GLN A 537 -17.94 -2.63 11.93
CA GLN A 537 -17.22 -3.83 11.50
C GLN A 537 -18.15 -4.78 10.73
N ARG A 538 -19.33 -5.10 11.28
CA ARG A 538 -20.31 -5.99 10.62
C ARG A 538 -20.77 -5.45 9.27
N GLU A 539 -20.98 -4.14 9.17
CA GLU A 539 -21.33 -3.45 7.91
C GLU A 539 -20.23 -3.60 6.85
N ARG A 540 -18.94 -3.47 7.25
CA ARG A 540 -17.79 -3.70 6.36
C ARG A 540 -17.70 -5.15 5.90
N GLU A 541 -17.89 -6.11 6.81
CA GLU A 541 -17.87 -7.54 6.50
C GLU A 541 -19.00 -7.92 5.53
N LEU A 542 -20.22 -7.37 5.71
CA LEU A 542 -21.34 -7.56 4.81
C LEU A 542 -21.06 -6.98 3.41
N ALA A 543 -20.56 -5.75 3.34
CA ALA A 543 -20.23 -5.08 2.07
C ALA A 543 -19.09 -5.77 1.29
N VAL A 544 -18.17 -6.44 1.99
CA VAL A 544 -17.13 -7.28 1.35
C VAL A 544 -17.74 -8.56 0.79
N ARG A 545 -18.66 -9.23 1.49
CA ARG A 545 -19.36 -10.42 0.98
C ARG A 545 -20.19 -10.12 -0.26
N GLN A 546 -21.01 -9.06 -0.23
CA GLN A 546 -21.80 -8.62 -1.39
C GLN A 546 -20.91 -8.36 -2.61
N LYS A 547 -19.77 -7.68 -2.43
CA LYS A 547 -18.80 -7.45 -3.53
C LYS A 547 -18.07 -8.71 -4.02
N MET A 548 -17.97 -9.76 -3.21
CA MET A 548 -17.49 -11.08 -3.66
C MET A 548 -18.56 -11.79 -4.50
N GLU A 549 -19.81 -11.78 -4.05
CA GLU A 549 -20.96 -12.39 -4.71
C GLU A 549 -21.25 -11.73 -6.08
N GLU A 550 -21.25 -10.39 -6.16
CA GLU A 550 -21.36 -9.66 -7.42
C GLU A 550 -20.22 -9.97 -8.41
N ARG A 551 -19.03 -10.35 -7.92
CA ARG A 551 -17.89 -10.73 -8.79
C ARG A 551 -18.05 -12.14 -9.30
N ALA A 552 -18.37 -13.09 -8.42
CA ALA A 552 -18.68 -14.48 -8.79
C ALA A 552 -19.80 -14.55 -9.84
N LEU A 553 -20.88 -13.76 -9.69
CA LEU A 553 -21.97 -13.70 -10.67
C LEU A 553 -21.53 -13.11 -12.02
N ARG A 554 -20.63 -12.12 -12.03
CA ARG A 554 -20.05 -11.58 -13.28
C ARG A 554 -19.17 -12.61 -13.99
N THR A 555 -18.30 -13.31 -13.25
CA THR A 555 -17.52 -14.43 -13.79
C THR A 555 -18.41 -15.54 -14.34
N TYR A 556 -19.49 -15.88 -13.63
CA TYR A 556 -20.47 -16.90 -14.06
C TYR A 556 -21.09 -16.54 -15.42
N ASN A 557 -21.57 -15.31 -15.57
CA ASN A 557 -22.20 -14.84 -16.80
C ASN A 557 -21.20 -14.74 -17.97
N GLU A 558 -19.98 -14.22 -17.75
CA GLU A 558 -19.00 -14.09 -18.83
C GLU A 558 -18.44 -15.45 -19.29
N ALA A 559 -18.26 -16.40 -18.36
CA ALA A 559 -17.84 -17.76 -18.70
C ALA A 559 -18.90 -18.50 -19.51
N ASN A 560 -20.17 -18.44 -19.12
CA ASN A 560 -21.26 -19.06 -19.89
C ASN A 560 -21.38 -18.45 -21.30
N GLY A 561 -21.34 -17.12 -21.44
CA GLY A 561 -21.33 -16.48 -22.76
C GLY A 561 -20.08 -16.80 -23.60
N PHE A 562 -18.97 -17.20 -22.97
CA PHE A 562 -17.79 -17.69 -23.68
C PHE A 562 -17.89 -19.17 -24.06
N ILE A 563 -18.48 -20.02 -23.22
CA ILE A 563 -18.84 -21.41 -23.56
C ILE A 563 -19.78 -21.42 -24.76
N GLU A 564 -20.79 -20.56 -24.79
CA GLU A 564 -21.70 -20.40 -25.93
C GLU A 564 -20.95 -19.96 -27.21
N GLN A 565 -20.03 -19.00 -27.11
CA GLN A 565 -19.16 -18.59 -28.23
C GLN A 565 -18.30 -19.76 -28.75
N LEU A 566 -17.70 -20.55 -27.86
CA LEU A 566 -16.85 -21.69 -28.22
C LEU A 566 -17.66 -22.82 -28.87
N ASN A 567 -18.88 -23.07 -28.41
CA ASN A 567 -19.75 -24.11 -28.95
C ASN A 567 -20.37 -23.74 -30.30
N THR A 568 -20.64 -22.45 -30.55
CA THR A 568 -21.30 -21.97 -31.77
C THR A 568 -20.34 -21.52 -32.88
N ILE A 569 -19.27 -20.80 -32.53
CA ILE A 569 -18.30 -20.22 -33.49
C ILE A 569 -16.96 -20.96 -33.45
N GLY A 570 -16.58 -21.55 -32.31
CA GLY A 570 -15.25 -22.11 -32.09
C GLY A 570 -14.21 -21.05 -31.76
N LEU A 571 -12.92 -21.43 -31.88
CA LEU A 571 -11.79 -20.54 -31.70
C LEU A 571 -11.61 -19.65 -32.94
N LYS A 572 -11.44 -18.35 -32.75
CA LYS A 572 -11.26 -17.37 -33.84
C LYS A 572 -9.84 -17.35 -34.39
N GLU A 573 -8.86 -17.78 -33.60
CA GLU A 573 -7.46 -17.87 -34.00
C GLU A 573 -6.72 -18.99 -33.25
N VAL A 574 -5.59 -19.43 -33.83
CA VAL A 574 -4.73 -20.49 -33.25
C VAL A 574 -4.32 -20.10 -31.82
N PRO A 575 -4.53 -20.96 -30.81
CA PRO A 575 -4.52 -20.60 -29.38
C PRO A 575 -3.12 -20.44 -28.75
N ILE A 576 -2.29 -19.59 -29.35
CA ILE A 576 -1.00 -19.14 -28.81
C ILE A 576 -1.18 -18.40 -27.48
N SER A 577 -0.11 -18.27 -26.69
CA SER A 577 -0.12 -17.59 -25.38
C SER A 577 -0.73 -16.18 -25.36
N ASN A 578 -0.74 -15.51 -26.51
CA ASN A 578 -1.13 -14.12 -26.68
C ASN A 578 -2.46 -13.95 -27.45
N SER A 579 -3.15 -15.03 -27.82
CA SER A 579 -4.43 -14.91 -28.55
C SER A 579 -5.57 -14.50 -27.64
N CYS A 580 -6.57 -13.79 -28.20
CA CYS A 580 -7.69 -13.27 -27.43
C CYS A 580 -8.48 -14.38 -26.71
N ASP A 581 -8.78 -15.48 -27.42
CA ASP A 581 -9.54 -16.60 -26.86
C ASP A 581 -8.72 -17.38 -25.80
N GLN A 582 -7.40 -17.56 -25.98
CA GLN A 582 -6.54 -18.24 -24.99
C GLN A 582 -6.31 -17.39 -23.73
N ILE A 583 -6.16 -16.06 -23.87
CA ILE A 583 -6.08 -15.14 -22.74
C ILE A 583 -7.41 -15.16 -21.96
N LYS A 584 -8.54 -15.04 -22.66
CA LYS A 584 -9.87 -15.05 -22.05
C LYS A 584 -10.15 -16.37 -21.32
N TYR A 585 -9.83 -17.51 -21.94
CA TYR A 585 -9.89 -18.84 -21.34
C TYR A 585 -9.08 -18.91 -20.04
N LYS A 586 -7.77 -18.63 -20.08
CA LYS A 586 -6.90 -18.70 -18.90
C LYS A 586 -7.35 -17.79 -17.77
N ARG A 587 -7.81 -16.57 -18.09
CA ARG A 587 -8.35 -15.63 -17.11
C ARG A 587 -9.61 -16.19 -16.45
N LEU A 588 -10.60 -16.62 -17.23
CA LEU A 588 -11.85 -17.18 -16.71
C LEU A 588 -11.64 -18.46 -15.87
N ILE A 589 -10.71 -19.34 -16.25
CA ILE A 589 -10.34 -20.50 -15.44
C ILE A 589 -9.79 -20.06 -14.07
N ASN A 590 -8.92 -19.04 -14.03
CA ASN A 590 -8.42 -18.47 -12.79
C ASN A 590 -9.52 -17.77 -11.96
N ASP A 591 -10.41 -17.03 -12.61
CA ASP A 591 -11.54 -16.35 -11.98
C ASP A 591 -12.51 -17.38 -11.35
N CYS A 592 -12.80 -18.48 -12.06
CA CYS A 592 -13.61 -19.59 -11.55
C CYS A 592 -12.93 -20.33 -10.39
N ASN A 593 -11.62 -20.59 -10.44
CA ASN A 593 -10.88 -21.14 -9.28
C ASN A 593 -11.00 -20.19 -8.06
N THR A 594 -10.82 -18.88 -8.28
CA THR A 594 -10.87 -17.83 -7.24
C THR A 594 -12.26 -17.75 -6.58
N HIS A 595 -13.32 -17.87 -7.37
CA HIS A 595 -14.71 -17.85 -6.91
C HIS A 595 -15.30 -19.23 -6.58
N LYS A 596 -14.47 -20.30 -6.60
CA LYS A 596 -14.86 -21.70 -6.34
C LYS A 596 -15.96 -22.26 -7.25
N LEU A 597 -16.09 -21.73 -8.48
CA LEU A 597 -17.07 -22.14 -9.48
C LEU A 597 -16.59 -23.39 -10.25
N LEU A 598 -16.47 -24.52 -9.55
CA LEU A 598 -15.82 -25.73 -10.05
C LEU A 598 -16.55 -26.40 -11.22
N GLU A 599 -17.88 -26.47 -11.19
CA GLU A 599 -18.69 -27.07 -12.28
C GLU A 599 -18.57 -26.24 -13.57
N LEU A 600 -18.71 -24.92 -13.45
CA LEU A 600 -18.55 -23.97 -14.56
C LEU A 600 -17.15 -24.01 -15.16
N LYS A 601 -16.11 -24.16 -14.33
CA LYS A 601 -14.74 -24.39 -14.79
C LYS A 601 -14.68 -25.65 -15.66
N TYR A 602 -15.20 -26.77 -15.18
CA TYR A 602 -15.19 -28.04 -15.94
C TYR A 602 -15.90 -27.89 -17.30
N SER A 603 -17.07 -27.27 -17.33
CA SER A 603 -17.79 -26.97 -18.58
C SER A 603 -17.00 -26.07 -19.55
N LEU A 604 -16.24 -25.10 -19.03
CA LEU A 604 -15.34 -24.26 -19.82
C LEU A 604 -14.12 -25.02 -20.34
N GLU A 605 -13.52 -25.89 -19.52
CA GLU A 605 -12.39 -26.76 -19.92
C GLU A 605 -12.82 -27.73 -21.04
N GLN A 606 -14.01 -28.32 -20.93
CA GLN A 606 -14.57 -29.17 -21.99
C GLN A 606 -14.86 -28.38 -23.28
N ALA A 607 -15.63 -27.30 -23.22
CA ALA A 607 -16.02 -26.52 -24.40
C ALA A 607 -14.80 -25.96 -25.16
N TYR A 608 -13.76 -25.55 -24.43
CA TYR A 608 -12.51 -25.09 -25.03
C TYR A 608 -11.71 -26.23 -25.70
N SER A 609 -11.68 -27.42 -25.08
CA SER A 609 -11.04 -28.61 -25.65
C SER A 609 -11.74 -29.09 -26.94
N GLU A 610 -13.08 -29.07 -26.96
CA GLU A 610 -13.86 -29.37 -28.16
C GLU A 610 -13.62 -28.35 -29.28
N ALA A 611 -13.61 -27.05 -28.96
CA ALA A 611 -13.33 -25.99 -29.93
C ALA A 611 -11.88 -26.04 -30.47
N TYR A 612 -10.91 -26.37 -29.62
CA TYR A 612 -9.52 -26.63 -30.02
C TYR A 612 -9.43 -27.78 -31.02
N THR A 613 -10.09 -28.91 -30.70
CA THR A 613 -10.08 -30.12 -31.54
C THR A 613 -10.73 -29.84 -32.90
N LYS A 614 -11.91 -29.20 -32.92
CA LYS A 614 -12.58 -28.75 -34.15
C LYS A 614 -11.68 -27.85 -35.02
N MET A 615 -10.93 -26.94 -34.41
CA MET A 615 -10.02 -26.04 -35.14
C MET A 615 -8.80 -26.79 -35.73
N ARG A 616 -8.16 -27.66 -34.93
CA ARG A 616 -7.06 -28.53 -35.38
C ARG A 616 -7.49 -29.36 -36.59
N ASP A 617 -8.62 -30.03 -36.47
CA ASP A 617 -9.11 -31.01 -37.44
C ASP A 617 -9.50 -30.32 -38.76
N ALA A 618 -10.16 -29.16 -38.69
CA ALA A 618 -10.45 -28.34 -39.86
C ALA A 618 -9.17 -27.85 -40.57
N HIS A 619 -8.14 -27.45 -39.82
CA HIS A 619 -6.86 -27.03 -40.40
C HIS A 619 -6.13 -28.19 -41.09
N LEU A 620 -6.02 -29.35 -40.42
CA LEU A 620 -5.34 -30.54 -40.96
C LEU A 620 -6.07 -31.12 -42.18
N ALA A 621 -7.40 -31.14 -42.17
CA ALA A 621 -8.20 -31.61 -43.31
C ALA A 621 -8.05 -30.75 -44.57
N ILE A 622 -7.70 -29.47 -44.43
CA ILE A 622 -7.43 -28.55 -45.54
C ILE A 622 -5.97 -28.63 -45.99
N ALA A 623 -5.02 -28.66 -45.05
CA ALA A 623 -3.58 -28.64 -45.34
C ALA A 623 -3.02 -29.99 -45.81
N TYR A 624 -3.56 -31.10 -45.30
CA TYR A 624 -3.06 -32.46 -45.54
C TYR A 624 -4.23 -33.45 -45.82
N PRO A 625 -5.06 -33.18 -46.86
CA PRO A 625 -6.33 -33.87 -47.09
C PRO A 625 -6.22 -35.37 -47.38
N LEU A 626 -5.04 -35.88 -47.78
CA LEU A 626 -4.82 -37.31 -48.02
C LEU A 626 -4.45 -38.01 -46.71
N THR A 627 -3.40 -37.57 -46.01
CA THR A 627 -2.92 -38.20 -44.77
C THR A 627 -3.93 -38.04 -43.63
N TYR A 628 -4.68 -36.94 -43.56
CA TYR A 628 -5.77 -36.75 -42.59
C TYR A 628 -6.88 -37.81 -42.73
N ARG A 629 -7.08 -38.40 -43.91
CA ARG A 629 -8.05 -39.49 -44.14
C ARG A 629 -7.50 -40.88 -43.79
N GLY A 630 -6.28 -40.98 -43.28
CA GLY A 630 -5.60 -42.25 -43.01
C GLY A 630 -5.05 -42.93 -44.26
N TRP A 631 -4.60 -44.18 -44.08
CA TRP A 631 -4.00 -44.98 -45.14
C TRP A 631 -5.04 -45.45 -46.17
N ASN A 632 -4.70 -45.38 -47.45
CA ASN A 632 -5.47 -45.90 -48.56
C ASN A 632 -4.53 -46.31 -49.72
N PRO A 633 -4.61 -47.57 -50.20
CA PRO A 633 -3.70 -48.07 -51.24
C PRO A 633 -3.93 -47.50 -52.65
N ALA A 634 -4.99 -46.73 -52.90
CA ALA A 634 -5.20 -46.02 -54.15
C ALA A 634 -4.43 -44.68 -54.24
N THR A 635 -3.95 -44.17 -53.10
CA THR A 635 -3.33 -42.83 -52.95
C THR A 635 -1.79 -42.87 -53.01
N ASP A 636 -1.14 -41.78 -53.44
CA ASP A 636 0.31 -41.59 -53.28
C ASP A 636 0.57 -40.44 -52.30
N TYR A 637 1.08 -40.78 -51.12
CA TYR A 637 1.32 -39.84 -50.03
C TYR A 637 2.69 -39.16 -50.09
N SER A 638 3.49 -39.40 -51.15
CA SER A 638 4.88 -38.94 -51.21
C SER A 638 5.05 -37.43 -51.01
N THR A 639 4.13 -36.62 -51.52
CA THR A 639 4.16 -35.15 -51.40
C THR A 639 3.82 -34.70 -49.98
N GLU A 640 2.66 -35.08 -49.45
CA GLU A 640 2.23 -34.71 -48.09
C GLU A 640 3.18 -35.23 -47.01
N LEU A 641 3.65 -36.48 -47.11
CA LEU A 641 4.63 -37.01 -46.15
C LEU A 641 5.94 -36.19 -46.18
N THR A 642 6.41 -35.80 -47.37
CA THR A 642 7.61 -34.95 -47.48
C THR A 642 7.37 -33.58 -46.85
N GLN A 643 6.20 -32.97 -47.05
CA GLN A 643 5.82 -31.70 -46.43
C GLN A 643 5.66 -31.81 -44.91
N LEU A 644 5.03 -32.87 -44.40
CA LEU A 644 4.92 -33.15 -42.97
C LEU A 644 6.31 -33.34 -42.34
N PHE A 645 7.20 -34.13 -42.94
CA PHE A 645 8.57 -34.28 -42.44
C PHE A 645 9.37 -32.98 -42.51
N GLN A 646 9.18 -32.14 -43.54
CA GLN A 646 9.77 -30.80 -43.60
C GLN A 646 9.25 -29.92 -42.45
N THR A 647 7.94 -29.82 -42.25
CA THR A 647 7.30 -29.07 -41.14
C THR A 647 7.80 -29.54 -39.77
N GLN A 648 7.98 -30.86 -39.58
CA GLN A 648 8.55 -31.42 -38.35
C GLN A 648 10.02 -31.04 -38.13
N ASN A 649 10.80 -30.81 -39.20
CA ASN A 649 12.22 -30.46 -39.12
C ASN A 649 12.48 -28.96 -38.97
N VAL A 650 11.47 -28.09 -39.13
CA VAL A 650 11.62 -26.65 -38.86
C VAL A 650 11.85 -26.40 -37.37
N ARG A 651 12.82 -25.55 -37.04
CA ARG A 651 13.05 -25.08 -35.66
C ARG A 651 12.64 -23.61 -35.53
N TYR A 652 11.50 -23.39 -34.89
CA TYR A 652 11.06 -22.03 -34.54
C TYR A 652 11.90 -21.52 -33.37
N HIS A 653 12.74 -20.51 -33.65
CA HIS A 653 13.74 -19.98 -32.72
C HIS A 653 13.42 -18.57 -32.23
N SER A 654 12.41 -17.90 -32.77
CA SER A 654 11.95 -16.60 -32.29
C SER A 654 10.61 -16.74 -31.55
N LYS A 655 10.28 -15.72 -30.75
CA LYS A 655 8.95 -15.58 -30.12
C LYS A 655 8.07 -14.63 -30.94
N SER A 656 8.15 -14.69 -32.27
CA SER A 656 7.21 -13.97 -33.14
C SER A 656 5.81 -14.59 -33.04
N LEU A 657 4.76 -13.81 -33.36
CA LEU A 657 3.40 -14.36 -33.39
C LEU A 657 3.22 -15.42 -34.49
N ALA A 658 4.03 -15.39 -35.54
CA ALA A 658 4.03 -16.42 -36.58
C ALA A 658 4.73 -17.70 -36.10
N ASP A 659 5.91 -17.60 -35.49
CA ASP A 659 6.66 -18.73 -34.91
C ASP A 659 5.81 -19.49 -33.87
N LEU A 660 5.11 -18.76 -32.99
CA LEU A 660 4.24 -19.36 -31.99
C LEU A 660 3.02 -20.08 -32.61
N LYS A 661 2.41 -19.53 -33.67
CA LYS A 661 1.31 -20.20 -34.39
C LYS A 661 1.82 -21.42 -35.16
N ASN A 662 2.97 -21.30 -35.80
CA ASN A 662 3.60 -22.38 -36.56
C ASN A 662 4.11 -23.52 -35.67
N ALA A 663 4.52 -23.25 -34.42
CA ALA A 663 4.86 -24.28 -33.44
C ALA A 663 3.64 -25.12 -33.02
N ILE A 664 2.48 -24.50 -32.81
CA ILE A 664 1.22 -25.23 -32.54
C ILE A 664 0.80 -26.05 -33.78
N ILE A 665 0.94 -25.48 -34.98
CA ILE A 665 0.68 -26.23 -36.23
C ILE A 665 1.68 -27.40 -36.40
N GLN A 666 2.95 -27.24 -35.99
CA GLN A 666 3.95 -28.31 -35.97
C GLN A 666 3.58 -29.42 -34.97
N GLU A 667 3.02 -29.09 -33.81
CA GLU A 667 2.47 -30.07 -32.86
C GLU A 667 1.32 -30.86 -33.50
N TRP A 668 0.35 -30.17 -34.11
CA TRP A 668 -0.78 -30.78 -34.83
C TRP A 668 -0.32 -31.71 -35.96
N CYS A 669 0.64 -31.26 -36.77
CA CYS A 669 1.26 -32.07 -37.83
C CYS A 669 2.02 -33.28 -37.27
N GLY A 670 2.62 -33.15 -36.09
CA GLY A 670 3.35 -34.22 -35.42
C GLY A 670 2.43 -35.34 -34.92
N GLN A 671 1.27 -34.95 -34.38
CA GLN A 671 0.21 -35.90 -33.99
C GLN A 671 -0.34 -36.64 -35.21
N LEU A 672 -0.80 -35.92 -36.24
CA LEU A 672 -1.29 -36.53 -37.50
C LEU A 672 -0.28 -37.50 -38.12
N LEU A 673 0.99 -37.10 -38.17
CA LEU A 673 2.06 -37.94 -38.71
C LEU A 673 2.28 -39.21 -37.86
N SER A 674 2.16 -39.13 -36.54
CA SER A 674 2.24 -40.28 -35.64
C SER A 674 1.07 -41.26 -35.91
N ASP A 675 -0.15 -40.74 -35.95
CA ASP A 675 -1.36 -41.55 -36.15
C ASP A 675 -1.38 -42.22 -37.54
N PHE A 676 -0.94 -41.50 -38.57
CA PHE A 676 -0.78 -42.05 -39.92
C PHE A 676 0.32 -43.12 -39.99
N ILE A 677 1.47 -42.93 -39.32
CA ILE A 677 2.53 -43.94 -39.25
C ILE A 677 2.02 -45.21 -38.53
N ASN A 678 1.28 -45.06 -37.43
CA ASN A 678 0.69 -46.19 -36.71
C ASN A 678 -0.30 -46.99 -37.59
N GLY A 679 -1.14 -46.31 -38.37
CA GLY A 679 -2.01 -46.96 -39.37
C GLY A 679 -1.22 -47.74 -40.43
N VAL A 680 -0.17 -47.14 -40.99
CA VAL A 680 0.70 -47.77 -41.99
C VAL A 680 1.48 -48.98 -41.43
N LEU A 681 1.88 -48.94 -40.16
CA LEU A 681 2.54 -50.06 -39.48
C LEU A 681 1.56 -51.20 -39.16
N ASN A 682 0.33 -50.89 -38.76
CA ASN A 682 -0.72 -51.90 -38.59
C ASN A 682 -1.04 -52.62 -39.93
N GLU A 683 -1.19 -51.88 -41.04
CA GLU A 683 -1.38 -52.46 -42.38
C GLU A 683 -0.23 -53.41 -42.79
N LEU A 684 1.01 -53.02 -42.50
CA LEU A 684 2.20 -53.87 -42.70
C LEU A 684 2.15 -55.15 -41.84
N TYR A 685 1.66 -55.05 -40.61
CA TYR A 685 1.48 -56.19 -39.70
C TYR A 685 0.39 -57.15 -40.21
N GLN A 686 -0.79 -56.64 -40.59
CA GLN A 686 -1.89 -57.43 -41.16
C GLN A 686 -1.48 -58.13 -42.47
N LEU A 687 -0.73 -57.44 -43.34
CA LEU A 687 -0.18 -58.04 -44.56
C LEU A 687 0.83 -59.17 -44.26
N ARG A 688 1.64 -59.04 -43.20
CA ARG A 688 2.55 -60.12 -42.80
C ARG A 688 1.83 -61.30 -42.17
N GLN A 689 0.78 -61.07 -41.38
CA GLN A 689 -0.03 -62.15 -40.80
C GLN A 689 -0.81 -62.93 -41.87
N SER A 690 -1.47 -62.25 -42.81
CA SER A 690 -2.25 -62.89 -43.89
C SER A 690 -1.41 -63.70 -44.88
N LEU A 691 -0.09 -63.51 -44.91
CA LEU A 691 0.87 -64.29 -45.70
C LEU A 691 1.74 -65.24 -44.85
N GLN A 692 1.47 -65.35 -43.55
CA GLN A 692 2.25 -66.16 -42.62
C GLN A 692 2.01 -67.66 -42.87
N GLY A 693 3.10 -68.45 -42.89
CA GLY A 693 3.06 -69.90 -43.15
C GLY A 693 3.01 -70.29 -44.64
N MET A 694 2.76 -69.35 -45.56
CA MET A 694 2.83 -69.63 -46.99
C MET A 694 4.30 -69.78 -47.46
N PRO A 695 4.61 -70.70 -48.40
CA PRO A 695 5.90 -70.74 -49.08
C PRO A 695 6.24 -69.40 -49.76
N GLN A 696 7.53 -69.05 -49.86
CA GLN A 696 7.95 -67.74 -50.38
C GLN A 696 7.44 -67.48 -51.82
N ILE A 697 7.36 -68.51 -52.66
CA ILE A 697 6.85 -68.37 -54.02
C ILE A 697 5.35 -68.00 -54.04
N ASP A 698 4.56 -68.58 -53.12
CA ASP A 698 3.13 -68.26 -52.96
C ASP A 698 2.93 -66.85 -52.38
N GLN A 699 3.80 -66.40 -51.47
CA GLN A 699 3.79 -65.00 -50.99
C GLN A 699 4.00 -64.01 -52.16
N VAL A 700 4.94 -64.30 -53.06
CA VAL A 700 5.18 -63.50 -54.27
C VAL A 700 3.96 -63.56 -55.21
N ILE A 701 3.39 -64.74 -55.45
CA ILE A 701 2.21 -64.93 -56.31
C ILE A 701 0.99 -64.19 -55.76
N GLN A 702 0.72 -64.23 -54.44
CA GLN A 702 -0.39 -63.50 -53.81
C GLN A 702 -0.22 -61.98 -53.93
N ILE A 703 1.00 -61.47 -53.67
CA ILE A 703 1.33 -60.04 -53.81
C ILE A 703 1.19 -59.58 -55.28
N GLN A 704 1.43 -60.46 -56.25
CA GLN A 704 1.24 -60.15 -57.67
C GLN A 704 -0.24 -60.23 -58.10
N LYS A 705 -0.97 -61.29 -57.70
CA LYS A 705 -2.39 -61.51 -58.02
C LYS A 705 -3.31 -60.41 -57.48
N ASN A 706 -3.12 -59.99 -56.23
CA ASN A 706 -3.99 -59.01 -55.57
C ASN A 706 -3.68 -57.55 -55.98
N GLY A 707 -3.22 -57.34 -57.22
CA GLY A 707 -2.82 -56.03 -57.72
C GLY A 707 -1.67 -55.45 -56.91
N GLY A 708 -0.43 -55.89 -57.20
CA GLY A 708 0.78 -55.50 -56.44
C GLY A 708 1.12 -53.99 -56.41
N THR A 709 0.24 -53.10 -56.86
CA THR A 709 0.22 -51.67 -56.50
C THR A 709 0.05 -51.46 -54.99
N TYR A 710 -0.78 -52.25 -54.29
CA TYR A 710 -0.95 -52.17 -52.81
C TYR A 710 0.41 -52.29 -52.10
N ALA A 711 1.08 -53.43 -52.30
CA ALA A 711 2.37 -53.73 -51.67
C ALA A 711 3.47 -52.75 -52.10
N ARG A 712 3.50 -52.34 -53.37
CA ARG A 712 4.45 -51.31 -53.88
C ARG A 712 4.26 -49.95 -53.22
N ARG A 713 3.02 -49.50 -53.01
CA ARG A 713 2.73 -48.21 -52.37
C ARG A 713 3.00 -48.26 -50.87
N LEU A 714 2.64 -49.35 -50.19
CA LEU A 714 2.94 -49.58 -48.77
C LEU A 714 4.46 -49.56 -48.55
N ALA A 715 5.23 -50.34 -49.33
CA ALA A 715 6.70 -50.33 -49.28
C ALA A 715 7.32 -48.97 -49.63
N ARG A 716 6.73 -48.20 -50.57
CA ARG A 716 7.18 -46.85 -50.91
C ARG A 716 6.98 -45.87 -49.75
N CYS A 717 5.85 -45.91 -49.06
CA CYS A 717 5.56 -45.01 -47.95
C CYS A 717 6.39 -45.39 -46.70
N LEU A 718 6.49 -46.69 -46.38
CA LEU A 718 7.40 -47.20 -45.35
C LEU A 718 8.85 -46.77 -45.57
N ARG A 719 9.34 -46.75 -46.83
CA ARG A 719 10.68 -46.23 -47.15
C ARG A 719 10.83 -44.74 -46.80
N ILE A 720 9.84 -43.90 -47.10
CA ILE A 720 9.90 -42.46 -46.76
C ILE A 720 9.86 -42.29 -45.23
N ILE A 721 9.00 -43.04 -44.55
CA ILE A 721 8.84 -43.03 -43.09
C ILE A 721 10.13 -43.47 -42.39
N ILE A 722 10.73 -44.60 -42.79
CA ILE A 722 11.99 -45.12 -42.22
C ILE A 722 13.17 -44.18 -42.49
N ASN A 723 13.23 -43.55 -43.67
CA ASN A 723 14.30 -42.58 -43.98
C ASN A 723 14.25 -41.32 -43.10
N ASN A 724 13.08 -40.91 -42.58
CA ASN A 724 12.92 -39.67 -41.81
C ASN A 724 12.74 -39.89 -40.29
N ARG A 725 12.11 -41.00 -39.87
CA ARG A 725 11.81 -41.33 -38.46
C ARG A 725 12.42 -42.68 -38.03
N GLY A 726 13.37 -43.24 -38.77
CA GLY A 726 13.94 -44.58 -38.54
C GLY A 726 14.45 -44.86 -37.12
N ALA A 727 14.90 -43.85 -36.36
CA ALA A 727 15.27 -44.01 -34.95
C ALA A 727 14.09 -44.40 -34.04
N TYR A 728 12.87 -43.99 -34.38
CA TYR A 728 11.64 -44.15 -33.58
C TYR A 728 10.79 -45.36 -33.96
N ILE A 729 11.23 -46.15 -34.95
CA ILE A 729 10.51 -47.33 -35.45
C ILE A 729 11.15 -48.59 -34.87
N ALA A 730 10.33 -49.53 -34.38
CA ALA A 730 10.82 -50.78 -33.81
C ALA A 730 11.67 -51.59 -34.81
N GLN A 731 12.62 -52.38 -34.30
CA GLN A 731 13.51 -53.17 -35.15
C GLN A 731 12.73 -54.22 -35.97
N GLU A 732 11.73 -54.85 -35.36
CA GLU A 732 10.81 -55.78 -36.04
C GLU A 732 10.09 -55.13 -37.23
N ASP A 733 9.69 -53.86 -37.13
CA ASP A 733 8.96 -53.17 -38.20
C ASP A 733 9.86 -52.76 -39.36
N LYS A 734 11.13 -52.44 -39.08
CA LYS A 734 12.16 -52.29 -40.13
C LYS A 734 12.38 -53.60 -40.88
N GLU A 735 12.36 -54.72 -40.18
CA GLU A 735 12.49 -56.05 -40.75
C GLU A 735 11.24 -56.46 -41.54
N ARG A 736 10.03 -56.17 -41.04
CA ARG A 736 8.75 -56.30 -41.77
C ARG A 736 8.79 -55.47 -43.07
N ALA A 737 9.20 -54.20 -43.00
CA ALA A 737 9.30 -53.34 -44.18
C ALA A 737 10.38 -53.83 -45.18
N THR A 738 11.47 -54.40 -44.68
CA THR A 738 12.54 -54.98 -45.51
C THR A 738 12.12 -56.29 -46.18
N TRP A 739 11.38 -57.16 -45.48
CA TRP A 739 10.73 -58.36 -46.04
C TRP A 739 9.78 -57.98 -47.18
N LEU A 740 8.86 -57.04 -46.94
CA LEU A 740 7.93 -56.56 -47.97
C LEU A 740 8.66 -55.97 -49.17
N ARG A 741 9.70 -55.15 -48.94
CA ARG A 741 10.52 -54.57 -50.00
C ARG A 741 11.28 -55.63 -50.82
N LYS A 742 11.72 -56.73 -50.22
CA LYS A 742 12.33 -57.87 -50.93
C LYS A 742 11.30 -58.56 -51.82
N LEU A 743 10.15 -58.97 -51.28
CA LEU A 743 9.07 -59.61 -52.05
C LEU A 743 8.60 -58.75 -53.24
N VAL A 744 8.43 -57.45 -53.02
CA VAL A 744 8.02 -56.48 -54.05
C VAL A 744 9.07 -56.28 -55.16
N LEU A 745 10.35 -56.54 -54.88
CA LEU A 745 11.45 -56.42 -55.85
C LEU A 745 11.83 -57.75 -56.52
N GLN A 746 11.30 -58.88 -56.05
CA GLN A 746 11.47 -60.16 -56.73
C GLN A 746 10.65 -60.16 -58.03
N LYS A 747 11.34 -59.98 -59.16
CA LYS A 747 10.83 -60.40 -60.47
C LYS A 747 10.47 -61.89 -60.39
N SER A 748 9.40 -62.27 -61.07
CA SER A 748 8.82 -63.62 -61.03
C SER A 748 9.86 -64.70 -61.33
N LEU A 749 9.96 -65.69 -60.44
CA LEU A 749 10.68 -66.95 -60.69
C LEU A 749 9.91 -67.89 -61.65
N ALA A 750 8.78 -67.45 -62.19
CA ALA A 750 7.99 -68.13 -63.22
C ALA A 750 8.69 -68.08 -64.59
N ASN A 751 9.82 -68.78 -64.68
CA ASN A 751 10.54 -69.15 -65.90
C ASN A 751 11.37 -70.44 -65.64
N TRP A 752 10.79 -71.33 -64.82
CA TRP A 752 11.16 -72.71 -64.53
C TRP A 752 9.84 -73.50 -64.40
#